data_AF-A0A316Z5T0-F1
#
_entry.id   AF-A0A316Z5T0-F1
#
_cell.length_a   1.000
_cell.length_b   1.000
_cell.length_c   1.000
_cell.angle_alpha   90.00
_cell.angle_beta   90.00
_cell.angle_gamma   90.00
#
_symmetry.space_group_name_H-M   'P 1'
#
loop_
_entity.id
_entity.type
_entity.pdbx_description
1 polymer ?
#
loop_
_entity_poly.entity_id
_entity_poly.type
_entity_poly.pdbx_seq_one_letter_code
_entity_poly.pdbx_strand_id
1 'polypeptide(L)'
;MRSDVRIVLAGDAGVGKSTLLTSLIKEAYVDDVQRRIPEITLPAHVCPEGVCTKIVDTVATSEHRLHLETELRRASVICLVYSIAQPSSFDRLPTYWLPLIRSLGINVPVILVGNQIDLRSGPSPHSALEAELAPVMSEFKEVETCVECSAKLPLNVSEVFYFAQKAVLYPTAPLYDSRAHALKPACVAALRRIFRLCDADKDGLLSDAELNDFQRKCFDAPLQSSELEGIKDLVRSAPVAGAPFPYDDLSATGSVSDAGTETPRQRSHPHLRDGSLTLSGFLYLHTLFIQRGRLETTWTVLRTFGYGSDLTLDASFVSPAFPVPADCSVELSPHGYQFLTDVFEAHDKDHDGALSPRELAALFSTVPETPRAPAGAHPWGPDFPHATTVTDEAGRVTLQGWLAQWSMTTLLEPQTTLAMLAYLGYPSFTPSNSSSTPASSSSASSSTPHVPRAPSTTSALQLTRPRRERAKKGRGAAQNRSVLLAYVVGAAGSGKSAILQHMVGEEWEERYKPTPGPRAVVAAVEQGGAEKYLVLQEFGSRFEAEALRHSAKVACADVIIYVYDSSDTNSFSYVSNLRQQYPHLSSQASLFVGTKADLDLAQQRHEVQPDAYCAKLGLKIPGLGAGPLNISVRNGEMADFAAIVCRIALDPRGAVPGGGEGAGALLSWSGMREGWLNWLVATLAVGGGAWWMRRSLSANGRAWRALPSWTNGWSAAMRGKTEL
;
A
#
# COMPACT_ATOMS: atom_id res chain seq x y z
N MET A 1 12.70 6.54 7.61
CA MET A 1 14.11 6.62 8.09
C MET A 1 14.13 7.25 9.48
N ARG A 2 15.03 6.81 10.37
CA ARG A 2 15.26 7.53 11.65
C ARG A 2 15.80 8.92 11.33
N SER A 3 15.19 9.96 11.89
CA SER A 3 15.56 11.35 11.65
C SER A 3 16.78 11.80 12.45
N ASP A 4 17.09 11.09 13.54
CA ASP A 4 18.17 11.42 14.48
C ASP A 4 18.97 10.15 14.83
N VAL A 5 20.29 10.29 14.98
CA VAL A 5 21.22 9.26 15.48
C VAL A 5 21.83 9.74 16.79
N ARG A 6 21.74 8.95 17.87
CA ARG A 6 22.42 9.23 19.15
C ARG A 6 23.62 8.31 19.35
N ILE A 7 24.82 8.86 19.28
CA ILE A 7 26.09 8.17 19.53
C ILE A 7 26.47 8.38 20.99
N VAL A 8 26.69 7.29 21.73
CA VAL A 8 27.15 7.35 23.13
C VAL A 8 28.57 6.82 23.22
N LEU A 9 29.49 7.64 23.72
CA LEU A 9 30.87 7.24 24.00
C LEU A 9 30.92 6.59 25.39
N ALA A 10 31.29 5.31 25.46
CA ALA A 10 31.40 4.54 26.69
C ALA A 10 32.80 3.90 26.80
N GLY A 11 33.20 3.45 27.98
CA GLY A 11 34.54 2.89 28.23
C GLY A 11 35.17 3.44 29.50
N ASP A 12 36.31 2.87 29.87
CA ASP A 12 36.98 3.15 31.15
C ASP A 12 37.44 4.60 31.32
N ALA A 13 37.72 5.02 32.55
CA ALA A 13 38.31 6.32 32.81
C ALA A 13 39.72 6.39 32.19
N GLY A 14 40.07 7.51 31.54
CA GLY A 14 41.40 7.71 30.95
C GLY A 14 41.61 7.16 29.53
N VAL A 15 40.64 6.46 28.95
CA VAL A 15 40.75 5.93 27.56
C VAL A 15 40.62 7.00 26.46
N GLY A 16 40.31 8.25 26.83
CA GLY A 16 40.28 9.39 25.91
C GLY A 16 38.93 9.69 25.23
N LYS A 17 37.79 9.36 25.84
CA LYS A 17 36.44 9.66 25.31
C LYS A 17 36.21 11.15 25.04
N SER A 18 36.44 12.00 26.05
CA SER A 18 36.26 13.46 25.95
C SER A 18 37.25 14.09 24.96
N THR A 19 38.47 13.57 24.90
CA THR A 19 39.51 14.00 23.94
C THR A 19 39.14 13.61 22.51
N LEU A 20 38.58 12.41 22.30
CA LEU A 20 38.11 11.96 21.00
C LEU A 20 36.99 12.87 20.47
N LEU A 21 36.02 13.19 21.33
CA LEU A 21 34.94 14.12 20.99
C LEU A 21 35.45 15.53 20.71
N THR A 22 36.38 16.03 21.53
CA THR A 22 36.95 17.37 21.34
C THR A 22 37.77 17.47 20.04
N SER A 23 38.51 16.41 19.72
CA SER A 23 39.31 16.30 18.49
C SER A 23 38.42 16.29 17.25
N LEU A 24 37.25 15.64 17.30
CA LEU A 24 36.26 15.70 16.21
C LEU A 24 35.78 17.14 15.95
N ILE A 25 35.47 17.91 16.99
CA ILE A 25 34.85 19.24 16.85
C ILE A 25 35.88 20.28 16.40
N LYS A 26 37.08 20.23 16.98
CA LYS A 26 38.12 21.24 16.75
C LYS A 26 39.06 20.87 15.61
N GLU A 27 38.93 19.66 15.07
CA GLU A 27 39.85 19.08 14.08
C GLU A 27 41.32 19.11 14.54
N ALA A 28 41.55 19.16 15.86
CA ALA A 28 42.85 19.34 16.47
C ALA A 28 42.84 18.82 17.92
N TYR A 29 44.02 18.40 18.39
CA TYR A 29 44.20 17.99 19.78
C TYR A 29 44.17 19.20 20.73
N VAL A 30 43.63 18.97 21.93
CA VAL A 30 43.54 19.97 23.00
C VAL A 30 44.12 19.35 24.26
N ASP A 31 45.10 20.01 24.88
CA ASP A 31 45.78 19.52 26.08
C ASP A 31 44.86 19.49 27.32
N ASP A 32 44.10 20.56 27.56
CA ASP A 32 43.24 20.69 28.73
C ASP A 32 41.76 20.53 28.34
N VAL A 33 41.28 19.28 28.42
CA VAL A 33 39.91 18.91 28.08
C VAL A 33 39.11 18.70 29.37
N GLN A 34 37.90 19.27 29.41
CA GLN A 34 36.97 19.04 30.51
C GLN A 34 36.69 17.54 30.69
N ARG A 35 36.53 17.09 31.94
CA ARG A 35 36.30 15.68 32.28
C ARG A 35 35.06 15.06 31.64
N ARG A 36 34.08 15.88 31.26
CA ARG A 36 32.88 15.51 30.53
C ARG A 36 32.47 16.67 29.63
N ILE A 37 32.31 16.40 28.35
CA ILE A 37 31.80 17.38 27.39
C ILE A 37 30.25 17.34 27.40
N PRO A 38 29.56 18.51 27.36
CA PRO A 38 28.12 18.56 27.17
C PRO A 38 27.67 17.84 25.89
N GLU A 39 26.41 17.44 25.83
CA GLU A 39 25.87 16.81 24.62
C GLU A 39 26.00 17.74 23.41
N ILE A 40 26.49 17.18 22.31
CA ILE A 40 26.73 17.91 21.06
C ILE A 40 25.72 17.43 20.02
N THR A 41 25.15 18.37 19.29
CA THR A 41 24.28 18.08 18.16
C THR A 41 24.93 18.57 16.88
N LEU A 42 25.30 17.64 16.00
CA LEU A 42 25.73 17.90 14.64
C LEU A 42 24.47 17.98 13.74
N PRO A 43 24.19 19.14 13.13
CA PRO A 43 23.04 19.28 12.24
C PRO A 43 23.15 18.38 11.00
N ALA A 44 22.00 18.02 10.43
CA ALA A 44 21.91 17.19 9.23
C ALA A 44 22.75 17.69 8.04
N HIS A 45 22.81 19.00 7.80
CA HIS A 45 23.55 19.58 6.68
C HIS A 45 25.08 19.49 6.81
N VAL A 46 25.59 19.14 8.00
CA VAL A 46 27.02 18.95 8.27
C VAL A 46 27.40 17.48 8.19
N CYS A 47 26.43 16.57 8.37
CA CYS A 47 26.68 15.13 8.37
C CYS A 47 26.64 14.57 6.93
N PRO A 48 27.59 13.70 6.53
CA PRO A 48 27.61 13.12 5.17
C PRO A 48 26.30 12.42 4.77
N GLU A 49 25.62 11.81 5.73
CA GLU A 49 24.38 11.04 5.51
C GLU A 49 23.11 11.91 5.62
N GLY A 50 23.24 13.22 5.86
CA GLY A 50 22.10 14.13 5.96
C GLY A 50 21.22 13.93 7.22
N VAL A 51 21.77 13.33 8.29
CA VAL A 51 21.02 12.98 9.51
C VAL A 51 21.53 13.79 10.72
N CYS A 52 20.61 14.21 11.58
CA CYS A 52 20.94 14.90 12.83
C CYS A 52 21.65 13.93 13.79
N THR A 53 22.90 14.23 14.17
CA THR A 53 23.70 13.33 15.02
C THR A 53 23.97 13.95 16.38
N LYS A 54 23.53 13.29 17.45
CA LYS A 54 23.77 13.68 18.84
C LYS A 54 24.89 12.83 19.43
N ILE A 55 25.94 13.46 19.94
CA ILE A 55 27.08 12.76 20.54
C ILE A 55 27.12 13.04 22.04
N VAL A 56 27.18 11.96 22.82
CA VAL A 56 27.14 12.00 24.28
C VAL A 56 28.43 11.44 24.85
N ASP A 57 29.15 12.27 25.60
CA ASP A 57 30.28 11.84 26.42
C ASP A 57 29.81 11.36 27.80
N THR A 58 30.34 10.22 28.24
CA THR A 58 29.95 9.58 29.51
C THR A 58 31.13 9.45 30.47
N VAL A 59 30.82 9.39 31.76
CA VAL A 59 31.82 9.20 32.83
C VAL A 59 31.59 7.85 33.48
N ALA A 60 32.63 7.01 33.49
CA ALA A 60 32.58 5.65 34.01
C ALA A 60 33.05 5.55 35.48
N THR A 61 32.48 6.39 36.37
CA THR A 61 32.71 6.30 37.82
C THR A 61 31.50 5.70 38.52
N SER A 62 31.71 5.05 39.67
CA SER A 62 30.65 4.41 40.46
C SER A 62 29.51 5.39 40.82
N GLU A 63 29.85 6.66 41.07
CA GLU A 63 28.91 7.75 41.39
C GLU A 63 27.98 8.13 40.23
N HIS A 64 28.41 7.93 38.97
CA HIS A 64 27.64 8.30 37.78
C HIS A 64 26.99 7.11 37.07
N ARG A 65 26.97 5.94 37.71
CA ARG A 65 26.48 4.69 37.11
C ARG A 65 25.04 4.80 36.58
N LEU A 66 24.11 5.36 37.35
CA LEU A 66 22.71 5.50 36.92
C LEU A 66 22.56 6.40 35.69
N HIS A 67 23.35 7.47 35.61
CA HIS A 67 23.38 8.37 34.47
C HIS A 67 23.95 7.68 33.23
N LEU A 68 25.07 6.95 33.38
CA LEU A 68 25.64 6.14 32.31
C LEU A 68 24.63 5.13 31.76
N GLU A 69 23.97 4.35 32.62
CA GLU A 69 22.96 3.38 32.19
C GLU A 69 21.77 4.04 31.47
N THR A 70 21.39 5.25 31.88
CA THR A 70 20.33 6.03 31.21
C THR A 70 20.75 6.45 29.81
N GLU A 71 21.97 6.95 29.64
CA GLU A 71 22.48 7.34 28.32
C GLU A 71 22.67 6.13 27.40
N LEU A 72 23.20 5.01 27.92
CA LEU A 72 23.32 3.76 27.16
C LEU A 72 21.96 3.25 26.66
N ARG A 73 20.91 3.28 27.49
CA ARG A 73 19.55 2.87 27.06
C ARG A 73 18.95 3.76 25.98
N ARG A 74 19.38 5.01 25.88
CA ARG A 74 18.92 5.98 24.86
C ARG A 74 19.77 5.97 23.60
N ALA A 75 20.89 5.24 23.59
CA ALA A 75 21.82 5.19 22.47
C ALA A 75 21.13 4.62 21.22
N SER A 76 21.48 5.17 20.06
CA SER A 76 21.24 4.52 18.76
C SER A 76 22.41 3.61 18.38
N VAL A 77 23.61 3.95 18.85
CA VAL A 77 24.88 3.22 18.69
C VAL A 77 25.80 3.57 19.86
N ILE A 78 26.61 2.61 20.29
CA ILE A 78 27.58 2.80 21.37
C ILE A 78 28.99 2.70 20.78
N CYS A 79 29.80 3.75 20.93
CA CYS A 79 31.23 3.66 20.67
C CYS A 79 31.93 3.28 21.98
N LEU A 80 32.39 2.04 22.07
CA LEU A 80 33.04 1.49 23.24
C LEU A 80 34.56 1.68 23.12
N VAL A 81 35.07 2.68 23.83
CA VAL A 81 36.44 3.17 23.72
C VAL A 81 37.35 2.46 24.72
N TYR A 82 38.46 1.92 24.22
CA TYR A 82 39.58 1.41 25.02
C TYR A 82 40.87 2.11 24.61
N SER A 83 41.89 2.05 25.45
CA SER A 83 43.20 2.62 25.18
C SER A 83 44.18 1.51 24.79
N ILE A 84 44.88 1.68 23.68
CA ILE A 84 45.94 0.77 23.25
C ILE A 84 47.14 0.85 24.21
N ALA A 85 47.36 1.98 24.87
CA ALA A 85 48.39 2.13 25.89
C ALA A 85 48.03 1.44 27.22
N GLN A 86 46.78 1.02 27.40
CA GLN A 86 46.29 0.38 28.62
C GLN A 86 45.58 -0.94 28.30
N PRO A 87 46.32 -2.07 28.19
CA PRO A 87 45.76 -3.38 27.84
C PRO A 87 44.58 -3.83 28.72
N SER A 88 44.62 -3.51 30.02
CA SER A 88 43.51 -3.81 30.94
C SER A 88 42.16 -3.20 30.52
N SER A 89 42.14 -2.10 29.77
CA SER A 89 40.91 -1.50 29.25
C SER A 89 40.28 -2.31 28.12
N PHE A 90 41.10 -3.07 27.36
CA PHE A 90 40.66 -4.02 26.35
C PHE A 90 40.09 -5.29 26.99
N ASP A 91 40.76 -5.85 28.00
CA ASP A 91 40.29 -7.04 28.73
C ASP A 91 38.90 -6.83 29.36
N ARG A 92 38.57 -5.58 29.69
CA ARG A 92 37.27 -5.18 30.25
C ARG A 92 36.13 -5.11 29.23
N LEU A 93 36.41 -5.16 27.93
CA LEU A 93 35.38 -5.19 26.90
C LEU A 93 34.49 -6.44 27.03
N PRO A 94 35.00 -7.68 26.92
CA PRO A 94 34.19 -8.89 27.06
C PRO A 94 33.83 -9.22 28.52
N THR A 95 34.63 -8.81 29.50
CA THR A 95 34.42 -9.19 30.92
C THR A 95 33.47 -8.26 31.67
N TYR A 96 33.29 -7.02 31.22
CA TYR A 96 32.45 -6.03 31.93
C TYR A 96 31.53 -5.25 31.00
N TRP A 97 32.06 -4.54 30.00
CA TRP A 97 31.28 -3.57 29.24
C TRP A 97 30.20 -4.19 28.35
N LEU A 98 30.54 -5.21 27.56
CA LEU A 98 29.58 -5.90 26.70
C LEU A 98 28.53 -6.67 27.54
N PRO A 99 28.90 -7.43 28.60
CA PRO A 99 27.92 -8.01 29.54
C PRO A 99 27.01 -6.97 30.20
N LEU A 100 27.54 -5.80 30.58
CA LEU A 100 26.74 -4.71 31.13
C LEU A 100 25.68 -4.25 30.13
N ILE A 101 26.07 -3.95 28.88
CA ILE A 101 25.14 -3.51 27.82
C ILE A 101 24.02 -4.55 27.63
N ARG A 102 24.36 -5.85 27.57
CA ARG A 102 23.38 -6.95 27.49
C ARG A 102 22.46 -7.00 28.71
N SER A 103 23.00 -6.86 29.91
CA SER A 103 22.21 -6.91 31.16
C SER A 103 21.18 -5.78 31.26
N LEU A 104 21.42 -4.66 30.57
CA LEU A 104 20.50 -3.53 30.49
C LEU A 104 19.40 -3.74 29.42
N GLY A 105 19.43 -4.85 28.67
CA GLY A 105 18.49 -5.14 27.59
C GLY A 105 18.71 -4.29 26.33
N ILE A 106 19.91 -3.73 26.16
CA ILE A 106 20.23 -2.84 25.04
C ILE A 106 20.60 -3.68 23.81
N ASN A 107 19.89 -3.46 22.70
CA ASN A 107 20.10 -4.16 21.44
C ASN A 107 20.38 -3.16 20.31
N VAL A 108 21.50 -2.45 20.43
CA VAL A 108 21.98 -1.44 19.47
C VAL A 108 23.41 -1.79 19.04
N PRO A 109 23.85 -1.38 17.85
CA PRO A 109 25.20 -1.67 17.40
C PRO A 109 26.26 -1.05 18.32
N VAL A 110 27.39 -1.75 18.44
CA VAL A 110 28.58 -1.34 19.19
C VAL A 110 29.76 -1.24 18.24
N ILE A 111 30.44 -0.10 18.27
CA ILE A 111 31.71 0.12 17.57
C ILE A 111 32.81 0.06 18.61
N LEU A 112 33.75 -0.87 18.47
CA LEU A 112 34.94 -0.89 19.33
C LEU A 112 35.91 0.18 18.84
N VAL A 113 36.43 0.99 19.76
CA VAL A 113 37.32 2.10 19.42
C VAL A 113 38.63 1.97 20.16
N GLY A 114 39.67 1.54 19.46
CA GLY A 114 41.04 1.47 19.97
C GLY A 114 41.73 2.81 19.86
N ASN A 115 41.65 3.63 20.91
CA ASN A 115 42.24 4.96 20.92
C ASN A 115 43.70 4.95 21.37
N GLN A 116 44.42 6.05 21.12
CA GLN A 116 45.83 6.26 21.49
C GLN A 116 46.80 5.38 20.70
N ILE A 117 46.52 5.14 19.40
CA ILE A 117 47.44 4.40 18.51
C ILE A 117 48.83 5.04 18.42
N ASP A 118 48.94 6.35 18.68
CA ASP A 118 50.18 7.10 18.70
C ASP A 118 51.16 6.66 19.80
N LEU A 119 50.67 5.93 20.82
CA LEU A 119 51.48 5.38 21.90
C LEU A 119 51.94 3.94 21.63
N ARG A 120 51.54 3.34 20.50
CA ARG A 120 51.95 2.00 20.09
C ARG A 120 53.44 2.00 19.74
N SER A 121 54.22 1.21 20.47
CA SER A 121 55.66 1.04 20.21
C SER A 121 55.89 -0.16 19.29
N GLY A 122 56.19 0.09 18.01
CA GLY A 122 56.61 -0.92 17.02
C GLY A 122 55.58 -1.19 15.90
N PRO A 123 56.01 -1.79 14.76
CA PRO A 123 55.13 -2.14 13.66
C PRO A 123 54.41 -3.46 13.98
N SER A 124 53.31 -3.41 14.73
CA SER A 124 52.37 -4.53 14.74
C SER A 124 51.49 -4.40 13.49
N PRO A 125 51.51 -5.35 12.55
CA PRO A 125 50.59 -5.31 11.41
C PRO A 125 49.14 -5.36 11.91
N HIS A 126 48.22 -4.73 11.16
CA HIS A 126 46.77 -4.80 11.40
C HIS A 126 46.26 -6.23 11.68
N SER A 127 46.94 -7.25 11.15
CA SER A 127 46.62 -8.68 11.33
C SER A 127 46.69 -9.17 12.78
N ALA A 128 47.51 -8.56 13.65
CA ALA A 128 47.58 -8.96 15.06
C ALA A 128 46.31 -8.54 15.83
N LEU A 129 45.77 -7.36 15.51
CA LEU A 129 44.53 -6.86 16.09
C LEU A 129 43.31 -7.69 15.65
N GLU A 130 43.24 -8.05 14.36
CA GLU A 130 42.15 -8.90 13.85
C GLU A 130 42.10 -10.24 14.59
N ALA A 131 43.24 -10.84 14.90
CA ALA A 131 43.33 -12.09 15.66
C ALA A 131 42.83 -11.95 17.11
N GLU A 132 43.12 -10.82 17.78
CA GLU A 132 42.66 -10.54 19.14
C GLU A 132 41.17 -10.16 19.22
N LEU A 133 40.65 -9.49 18.19
CA LEU A 133 39.25 -9.05 18.13
C LEU A 133 38.29 -10.13 17.62
N ALA A 134 38.76 -11.06 16.77
CA ALA A 134 37.97 -12.16 16.24
C ALA A 134 37.12 -12.91 17.29
N PRO A 135 37.64 -13.30 18.47
CA PRO A 135 36.83 -13.96 19.49
C PRO A 135 35.72 -13.06 20.04
N VAL A 136 36.02 -11.77 20.27
CA VAL A 136 35.03 -10.79 20.77
C VAL A 136 33.91 -10.58 19.75
N MET A 137 34.25 -10.38 18.47
CA MET A 137 33.25 -10.19 17.41
C MET A 137 32.40 -11.45 17.16
N SER A 138 32.96 -12.64 17.38
CA SER A 138 32.23 -13.92 17.28
C SER A 138 31.23 -14.14 18.43
N GLU A 139 31.62 -13.77 19.65
CA GLU A 139 30.80 -13.90 20.86
C GLU A 139 29.74 -12.80 20.98
N PHE A 140 30.09 -11.57 20.60
CA PHE A 140 29.27 -10.38 20.76
C PHE A 140 28.72 -9.87 19.43
N LYS A 141 27.55 -10.38 19.04
CA LYS A 141 26.87 -10.05 17.77
C LYS A 141 26.48 -8.58 17.61
N GLU A 142 26.39 -7.85 18.73
CA GLU A 142 26.17 -6.41 18.74
C GLU A 142 27.41 -5.62 18.29
N VAL A 143 28.61 -6.21 18.35
CA VAL A 143 29.83 -5.59 17.86
C VAL A 143 29.86 -5.65 16.34
N GLU A 144 29.79 -4.49 15.71
CA GLU A 144 29.69 -4.39 14.26
C GLU A 144 31.06 -4.25 13.59
N THR A 145 31.91 -3.39 14.14
CA THR A 145 33.27 -3.18 13.64
C THR A 145 34.18 -2.63 14.74
N CYS A 146 35.47 -2.63 14.47
CA CYS A 146 36.49 -1.98 15.29
C CYS A 146 37.24 -0.94 14.48
N VAL A 147 37.49 0.21 15.09
CA VAL A 147 38.26 1.31 14.50
C VAL A 147 39.39 1.69 15.44
N GLU A 148 40.61 1.69 14.93
CA GLU A 148 41.76 2.21 15.65
C GLU A 148 41.98 3.68 15.30
N CYS A 149 42.17 4.54 16.30
CA CYS A 149 42.28 5.99 16.12
C CYS A 149 43.30 6.64 17.06
N SER A 150 43.74 7.85 16.72
CA SER A 150 44.45 8.74 17.65
C SER A 150 43.76 10.08 17.72
N ALA A 151 43.15 10.38 18.87
CA ALA A 151 42.63 11.71 19.15
C ALA A 151 43.73 12.79 19.21
N LYS A 152 44.99 12.40 19.43
CA LYS A 152 46.17 13.29 19.50
C LYS A 152 46.68 13.68 18.12
N LEU A 153 46.69 12.75 17.17
CA LEU A 153 47.11 12.97 15.77
C LEU A 153 45.93 13.18 14.80
N PRO A 154 44.74 13.54 15.31
CA PRO A 154 43.43 13.35 14.66
C PRO A 154 43.29 12.20 13.62
N LEU A 155 43.94 11.05 13.84
CA LEU A 155 43.90 9.92 12.92
C LEU A 155 42.63 9.09 13.14
N ASN A 156 41.88 8.83 12.06
CA ASN A 156 40.64 8.03 12.03
C ASN A 156 39.54 8.48 13.00
N VAL A 157 39.64 9.68 13.58
CA VAL A 157 38.62 10.21 14.51
C VAL A 157 37.28 10.33 13.80
N SER A 158 37.26 10.93 12.61
CA SER A 158 36.04 11.05 11.78
C SER A 158 35.48 9.69 11.36
N GLU A 159 36.33 8.69 11.12
CA GLU A 159 35.92 7.34 10.74
C GLU A 159 35.12 6.65 11.85
N VAL A 160 35.51 6.83 13.12
CA VAL A 160 34.74 6.29 14.26
C VAL A 160 33.28 6.73 14.22
N PHE A 161 33.05 8.03 14.05
CA PHE A 161 31.70 8.58 14.02
C PHE A 161 30.96 8.27 12.71
N TYR A 162 31.69 8.16 11.60
CA TYR A 162 31.15 7.72 10.32
C TYR A 162 30.62 6.28 10.40
N PHE A 163 31.43 5.33 10.87
CA PHE A 163 31.02 3.94 11.04
C PHE A 163 29.89 3.81 12.07
N ALA A 164 29.92 4.59 13.15
CA ALA A 164 28.82 4.62 14.12
C ALA A 164 27.50 5.08 13.51
N GLN A 165 27.50 6.09 12.64
CA GLN A 165 26.29 6.50 11.90
C GLN A 165 25.84 5.39 10.94
N LYS A 166 26.77 4.83 10.15
CA LYS A 166 26.45 3.78 9.18
C LYS A 166 25.87 2.53 9.81
N ALA A 167 26.37 2.11 10.97
CA ALA A 167 25.84 1.00 11.75
C ALA A 167 24.33 1.14 12.07
N VAL A 168 23.88 2.37 12.35
CA VAL A 168 22.46 2.67 12.63
C VAL A 168 21.66 2.77 11.34
N LEU A 169 22.23 3.44 10.34
CA LEU A 169 21.54 3.73 9.10
C LEU A 169 21.46 2.52 8.17
N TYR A 170 22.40 1.58 8.25
CA TYR A 170 22.52 0.45 7.33
C TYR A 170 22.78 -0.86 8.10
N PRO A 171 21.89 -1.26 9.03
CA PRO A 171 22.16 -2.35 9.94
C PRO A 171 22.34 -3.68 9.18
N THR A 172 23.39 -4.43 9.54
CA THR A 172 23.68 -5.75 8.95
C THR A 172 22.71 -6.83 9.45
N ALA A 173 22.31 -6.73 10.72
CA ALA A 173 21.55 -7.76 11.43
C ALA A 173 20.27 -8.26 10.72
N PRO A 174 19.39 -7.42 10.12
CA PRO A 174 18.21 -7.93 9.41
C PRO A 174 18.54 -8.57 8.05
N LEU A 175 19.69 -8.22 7.44
CA LEU A 175 20.04 -8.65 6.09
C LEU A 175 20.74 -10.01 6.05
N TYR A 176 21.70 -10.23 6.96
CA TYR A 176 22.70 -11.29 6.81
C TYR A 176 22.96 -12.06 8.11
N ASP A 177 23.18 -13.36 7.99
CA ASP A 177 23.68 -14.22 9.05
C ASP A 177 25.16 -14.52 8.82
N SER A 178 26.02 -13.96 9.67
CA SER A 178 27.46 -14.13 9.58
C SER A 178 27.93 -15.55 9.85
N ARG A 179 27.18 -16.37 10.60
CA ARG A 179 27.56 -17.77 10.88
C ARG A 179 27.21 -18.70 9.73
N ALA A 180 26.03 -18.50 9.14
CA ALA A 180 25.58 -19.27 8.00
C ALA A 180 26.18 -18.76 6.67
N HIS A 181 26.88 -17.63 6.70
CA HIS A 181 27.37 -16.91 5.54
C HIS A 181 26.29 -16.65 4.47
N ALA A 182 25.05 -16.44 4.90
CA ALA A 182 23.88 -16.36 4.01
C ALA A 182 22.97 -15.17 4.36
N LEU A 183 22.30 -14.61 3.35
CA LEU A 183 21.19 -13.68 3.57
C LEU A 183 20.10 -14.32 4.45
N LYS A 184 19.40 -13.50 5.25
CA LYS A 184 18.27 -13.97 6.03
C LYS A 184 17.02 -14.16 5.14
N PRO A 185 16.10 -15.07 5.50
CA PRO A 185 14.90 -15.35 4.68
C PRO A 185 14.07 -14.11 4.33
N ALA A 186 13.90 -13.16 5.26
CA ALA A 186 13.18 -11.92 5.01
C ALA A 186 13.89 -11.03 3.96
N CYS A 187 15.22 -10.96 4.00
CA CYS A 187 16.00 -10.21 3.02
C CYS A 187 15.92 -10.86 1.63
N VAL A 188 16.00 -12.20 1.57
CA VAL A 188 15.81 -12.96 0.33
C VAL A 188 14.44 -12.74 -0.26
N ALA A 189 13.38 -12.78 0.56
CA ALA A 189 12.01 -12.50 0.10
C ALA A 189 11.88 -11.08 -0.45
N ALA A 190 12.46 -10.08 0.24
CA ALA A 190 12.43 -8.69 -0.19
C ALA A 190 13.14 -8.49 -1.54
N LEU A 191 14.39 -8.98 -1.66
CA LEU A 191 15.18 -8.90 -2.88
C LEU A 191 14.57 -9.71 -4.03
N ARG A 192 13.97 -10.86 -3.76
CA ARG A 192 13.23 -11.64 -4.77
C ARG A 192 12.04 -10.87 -5.33
N ARG A 193 11.29 -10.18 -4.48
CA ARG A 193 10.20 -9.31 -4.94
C ARG A 193 10.76 -8.17 -5.80
N ILE A 194 11.86 -7.53 -5.38
CA ILE A 194 12.49 -6.46 -6.16
C ILE A 194 12.92 -6.97 -7.54
N PHE A 195 13.59 -8.12 -7.60
CA PHE A 195 13.98 -8.77 -8.84
C PHE A 195 12.78 -8.93 -9.79
N ARG A 196 11.67 -9.49 -9.31
CA ARG A 196 10.44 -9.68 -10.12
C ARG A 196 9.76 -8.38 -10.55
N LEU A 197 9.99 -7.28 -9.84
CA LEU A 197 9.49 -5.95 -10.23
C LEU A 197 10.39 -5.29 -11.28
N CYS A 198 11.67 -5.65 -11.31
CA CYS A 198 12.65 -5.15 -12.28
C CYS A 198 12.69 -5.95 -13.58
N ASP A 199 12.35 -7.23 -13.51
CA ASP A 199 12.06 -8.11 -14.64
C ASP A 199 10.78 -7.59 -15.31
N ALA A 200 10.94 -6.79 -16.36
CA ALA A 200 9.86 -6.06 -17.02
C ALA A 200 9.10 -6.95 -17.99
N ASP A 201 9.82 -7.83 -18.69
CA ASP A 201 9.23 -8.77 -19.64
C ASP A 201 8.75 -10.07 -18.98
N LYS A 202 9.04 -10.30 -17.70
CA LYS A 202 8.65 -11.47 -16.88
C LYS A 202 9.28 -12.77 -17.35
N ASP A 203 10.48 -12.74 -17.94
CA ASP A 203 11.19 -13.93 -18.42
C ASP A 203 11.98 -14.64 -17.29
N GLY A 204 12.03 -14.04 -16.10
CA GLY A 204 12.76 -14.57 -14.93
C GLY A 204 14.25 -14.21 -14.92
N LEU A 205 14.69 -13.33 -15.83
CA LEU A 205 16.05 -12.82 -15.97
C LEU A 205 16.04 -11.29 -15.83
N LEU A 206 17.22 -10.70 -15.67
CA LEU A 206 17.42 -9.27 -15.84
C LEU A 206 18.44 -9.08 -16.96
N SER A 207 17.92 -8.62 -18.09
CA SER A 207 18.69 -8.18 -19.25
C SER A 207 19.51 -6.92 -18.96
N ASP A 208 20.39 -6.56 -19.88
CA ASP A 208 21.22 -5.34 -19.76
C ASP A 208 20.37 -4.06 -19.74
N ALA A 209 19.22 -4.06 -20.41
CA ALA A 209 18.28 -2.95 -20.39
C ALA A 209 17.64 -2.82 -19.01
N GLU A 210 17.12 -3.92 -18.45
CA GLU A 210 16.45 -3.94 -17.15
C GLU A 210 17.42 -3.66 -16.00
N LEU A 211 18.66 -4.16 -16.08
CA LEU A 211 19.71 -3.83 -15.12
C LEU A 211 20.06 -2.34 -15.13
N ASN A 212 20.08 -1.71 -16.31
CA ASN A 212 20.29 -0.28 -16.43
C ASN A 212 19.11 0.54 -15.89
N ASP A 213 17.87 0.10 -16.11
CA ASP A 213 16.69 0.74 -15.55
C ASP A 213 16.62 0.60 -14.04
N PHE A 214 16.96 -0.58 -13.51
CA PHE A 214 17.14 -0.82 -12.09
C PHE A 214 18.18 0.13 -11.48
N GLN A 215 19.32 0.31 -12.14
CA GLN A 215 20.39 1.20 -11.69
C GLN A 215 19.98 2.67 -11.70
N ARG A 216 19.37 3.14 -12.80
CA ARG A 216 18.79 4.48 -12.86
C ARG A 216 17.80 4.72 -11.74
N LYS A 217 16.93 3.75 -11.48
CA LYS A 217 15.90 3.85 -10.43
C LYS A 217 16.48 3.87 -9.02
N CYS A 218 17.55 3.13 -8.76
CA CYS A 218 18.12 3.01 -7.41
C CYS A 218 19.22 4.02 -7.09
N PHE A 219 19.97 4.47 -8.09
CA PHE A 219 21.21 5.24 -7.90
C PHE A 219 21.32 6.48 -8.80
N ASP A 220 20.25 6.82 -9.55
CA ASP A 220 20.19 7.98 -10.45
C ASP A 220 21.31 8.01 -11.52
N ALA A 221 21.90 6.85 -11.82
CA ALA A 221 22.97 6.70 -12.80
C ALA A 221 22.84 5.36 -13.55
N PRO A 222 23.02 5.32 -14.89
CA PRO A 222 23.14 4.06 -15.62
C PRO A 222 24.53 3.46 -15.43
N LEU A 223 24.65 2.14 -15.65
CA LEU A 223 25.95 1.47 -15.68
C LEU A 223 26.64 1.72 -17.03
N GLN A 224 27.94 1.97 -16.99
CA GLN A 224 28.75 1.90 -18.21
C GLN A 224 28.87 0.44 -18.65
N SER A 225 29.00 0.19 -19.95
CA SER A 225 29.09 -1.19 -20.48
C SER A 225 30.25 -1.99 -19.87
N SER A 226 31.36 -1.32 -19.54
CA SER A 226 32.51 -1.92 -18.86
C SER A 226 32.20 -2.34 -17.41
N GLU A 227 31.40 -1.55 -16.69
CA GLU A 227 30.98 -1.86 -15.31
C GLU A 227 30.00 -3.02 -15.28
N LEU A 228 29.08 -3.05 -16.25
CA LEU A 228 28.12 -4.14 -16.43
C LEU A 228 28.84 -5.46 -16.73
N GLU A 229 29.81 -5.46 -17.63
CA GLU A 229 30.61 -6.66 -17.91
C GLU A 229 31.43 -7.08 -16.68
N GLY A 230 31.97 -6.12 -15.92
CA GLY A 230 32.66 -6.40 -14.66
C GLY A 230 31.75 -7.04 -13.59
N ILE A 231 30.48 -6.64 -13.52
CA ILE A 231 29.47 -7.28 -12.67
C ILE A 231 29.22 -8.72 -13.14
N LYS A 232 29.06 -8.92 -14.45
CA LYS A 232 28.86 -10.27 -15.01
C LYS A 232 30.07 -11.16 -14.74
N ASP A 233 31.29 -10.68 -14.92
CA ASP A 233 32.51 -11.42 -14.61
C ASP A 233 32.63 -11.80 -13.14
N LEU A 234 32.23 -10.89 -12.24
CA LEU A 234 32.18 -11.17 -10.80
C LEU A 234 31.17 -12.30 -10.48
N VAL A 235 30.06 -12.34 -11.21
CA VAL A 235 29.04 -13.40 -11.05
C VAL A 235 29.50 -14.71 -11.69
N ARG A 236 30.17 -14.68 -12.85
CA ARG A 236 30.74 -15.87 -13.53
C ARG A 236 31.86 -16.53 -12.72
N SER A 237 32.59 -15.74 -11.93
CA SER A 237 33.66 -16.23 -11.06
C SER A 237 33.17 -16.78 -9.72
N ALA A 238 31.85 -16.77 -9.48
CA ALA A 238 31.27 -17.39 -8.30
C ALA A 238 31.54 -18.91 -8.28
N PRO A 239 31.79 -19.49 -7.10
CA PRO A 239 32.04 -20.93 -7.00
C PRO A 239 30.79 -21.75 -7.38
N VAL A 240 30.90 -22.56 -8.43
CA VAL A 240 29.82 -23.43 -8.96
C VAL A 240 29.76 -24.81 -8.26
N ALA A 241 30.82 -25.19 -7.52
CA ALA A 241 30.91 -26.47 -6.79
C ALA A 241 31.55 -26.26 -5.40
N GLY A 242 30.85 -26.71 -4.36
CA GLY A 242 31.16 -26.46 -2.94
C GLY A 242 29.89 -26.60 -2.10
N ALA A 243 29.90 -26.15 -0.83
CA ALA A 243 28.64 -26.01 -0.09
C ALA A 243 27.69 -25.15 -0.93
N PRO A 244 26.54 -25.67 -1.38
CA PRO A 244 25.65 -24.95 -2.28
C PRO A 244 25.33 -23.61 -1.63
N PHE A 245 25.43 -22.53 -2.40
CA PHE A 245 24.84 -21.29 -1.91
C PHE A 245 23.35 -21.60 -1.71
N PRO A 246 22.74 -21.22 -0.59
CA PRO A 246 21.37 -21.63 -0.26
C PRO A 246 20.30 -21.10 -1.25
N TYR A 247 20.73 -20.44 -2.34
CA TYR A 247 19.92 -19.83 -3.37
C TYR A 247 20.07 -20.49 -4.75
N ASP A 248 20.94 -21.49 -4.91
CA ASP A 248 21.22 -22.11 -6.21
C ASP A 248 19.98 -22.80 -6.82
N ASP A 249 19.07 -23.33 -5.99
CA ASP A 249 17.84 -23.98 -6.46
C ASP A 249 16.71 -22.99 -6.81
N LEU A 250 16.86 -21.70 -6.48
CA LEU A 250 15.79 -20.70 -6.67
C LEU A 250 15.61 -20.26 -8.12
N SER A 251 16.57 -20.51 -9.01
CA SER A 251 16.49 -20.18 -10.44
C SER A 251 15.90 -21.31 -11.28
N ALA A 252 15.76 -22.52 -10.74
CA ALA A 252 15.29 -23.71 -11.46
C ALA A 252 13.76 -23.86 -11.52
N THR A 253 12.99 -22.97 -10.85
CA THR A 253 11.53 -23.09 -10.78
C THR A 253 10.77 -22.43 -11.95
N GLY A 254 11.45 -22.03 -13.02
CA GLY A 254 10.85 -21.61 -14.29
C GLY A 254 10.95 -22.72 -15.33
N SER A 255 9.79 -23.19 -15.80
CA SER A 255 9.54 -24.17 -16.88
C SER A 255 10.26 -25.54 -16.79
N VAL A 256 9.64 -26.49 -16.08
CA VAL A 256 9.86 -27.93 -16.33
C VAL A 256 8.64 -28.51 -17.03
N SER A 257 8.71 -28.52 -18.35
CA SER A 257 8.02 -29.52 -19.18
C SER A 257 8.81 -29.70 -20.47
N ASP A 258 9.95 -30.39 -20.39
CA ASP A 258 10.28 -31.37 -21.42
C ASP A 258 11.24 -32.43 -20.85
N ALA A 259 10.71 -33.62 -20.63
CA ALA A 259 11.51 -34.81 -20.38
C ALA A 259 11.97 -35.35 -21.73
N GLY A 260 12.89 -34.62 -22.37
CA GLY A 260 13.53 -34.98 -23.61
C GLY A 260 15.02 -35.18 -23.40
N THR A 261 15.52 -36.36 -23.75
CA THR A 261 16.93 -36.76 -23.82
C THR A 261 17.82 -35.69 -24.47
N GLU A 262 18.55 -34.90 -23.66
CA GLU A 262 19.61 -34.02 -24.15
C GLU A 262 20.99 -34.42 -23.63
N THR A 263 21.92 -34.52 -24.57
CA THR A 263 23.36 -34.74 -24.41
C THR A 263 24.04 -33.71 -23.49
N PRO A 264 25.17 -34.01 -22.84
CA PRO A 264 25.84 -33.11 -21.90
C PRO A 264 26.57 -31.97 -22.64
N ARG A 265 25.83 -30.95 -23.09
CA ARG A 265 26.39 -29.68 -23.57
C ARG A 265 26.19 -28.63 -22.49
N GLN A 266 27.29 -28.03 -22.04
CA GLN A 266 27.40 -26.85 -21.16
C GLN A 266 26.28 -26.66 -20.14
N ARG A 267 26.51 -27.08 -18.89
CA ARG A 267 25.72 -26.55 -17.76
C ARG A 267 25.85 -25.03 -17.76
N SER A 268 24.79 -24.32 -18.11
CA SER A 268 24.69 -22.87 -17.97
C SER A 268 25.00 -22.48 -16.53
N HIS A 269 25.77 -21.41 -16.34
CA HIS A 269 26.17 -20.94 -15.02
C HIS A 269 24.91 -20.64 -14.16
N PRO A 270 24.80 -21.10 -12.90
CA PRO A 270 23.56 -20.99 -12.12
C PRO A 270 23.11 -19.55 -11.89
N HIS A 271 24.04 -18.61 -11.97
CA HIS A 271 23.80 -17.19 -11.72
C HIS A 271 23.61 -16.35 -13.00
N LEU A 272 23.97 -16.84 -14.20
CA LEU A 272 23.88 -16.11 -15.46
C LEU A 272 23.35 -17.01 -16.57
N ARG A 273 22.32 -16.55 -17.28
CA ARG A 273 21.72 -17.25 -18.42
C ARG A 273 21.72 -16.31 -19.63
N ASP A 274 22.34 -16.74 -20.71
CA ASP A 274 22.43 -15.99 -21.98
C ASP A 274 22.94 -14.55 -21.83
N GLY A 275 23.82 -14.32 -20.85
CA GLY A 275 24.37 -12.99 -20.54
C GLY A 275 23.50 -12.12 -19.64
N SER A 276 22.29 -12.57 -19.28
CA SER A 276 21.36 -11.93 -18.36
C SER A 276 21.48 -12.50 -16.94
N LEU A 277 21.18 -11.66 -15.94
CA LEU A 277 21.31 -12.00 -14.53
C LEU A 277 20.09 -12.78 -14.05
N THR A 278 20.32 -13.94 -13.42
CA THR A 278 19.24 -14.74 -12.80
C THR A 278 18.93 -14.22 -11.38
N LEU A 279 17.80 -14.65 -10.80
CA LEU A 279 17.50 -14.38 -9.39
C LEU A 279 18.63 -14.84 -8.44
N SER A 280 19.19 -16.02 -8.66
CA SER A 280 20.29 -16.54 -7.84
C SER A 280 21.52 -15.64 -7.95
N GLY A 281 21.86 -15.19 -9.17
CA GLY A 281 22.95 -14.23 -9.38
C GLY A 281 22.71 -12.87 -8.73
N PHE A 282 21.48 -12.38 -8.76
CA PHE A 282 21.09 -11.15 -8.09
C PHE A 282 21.26 -11.24 -6.57
N LEU A 283 20.83 -12.35 -5.95
CA LEU A 283 21.03 -12.60 -4.52
C LEU A 283 22.51 -12.76 -4.16
N TYR A 284 23.30 -13.39 -5.04
CA TYR A 284 24.74 -13.52 -4.86
C TYR A 284 25.45 -12.16 -4.88
N LEU A 285 25.10 -11.27 -5.81
CA LEU A 285 25.65 -9.91 -5.86
C LEU A 285 25.39 -9.13 -4.55
N HIS A 286 24.16 -9.19 -4.04
CA HIS A 286 23.84 -8.56 -2.76
C HIS A 286 24.58 -9.20 -1.58
N THR A 287 24.81 -10.51 -1.61
CA THR A 287 25.65 -11.20 -0.63
C THR A 287 27.09 -10.67 -0.65
N LEU A 288 27.67 -10.49 -1.85
CA LEU A 288 29.02 -9.92 -2.00
C LEU A 288 29.11 -8.47 -1.52
N PHE A 289 28.10 -7.64 -1.80
CA PHE A 289 28.09 -6.26 -1.30
C PHE A 289 28.13 -6.22 0.23
N ILE A 290 27.34 -7.06 0.88
CA ILE A 290 27.32 -7.15 2.35
C ILE A 290 28.66 -7.65 2.89
N GLN A 291 29.22 -8.72 2.33
CA GLN A 291 30.51 -9.27 2.75
C GLN A 291 31.68 -8.28 2.57
N ARG A 292 31.60 -7.39 1.59
CA ARG A 292 32.58 -6.32 1.34
C ARG A 292 32.30 -5.04 2.14
N GLY A 293 31.38 -5.05 3.10
CA GLY A 293 31.03 -3.90 3.94
C GLY A 293 30.21 -2.81 3.21
N ARG A 294 29.70 -3.09 2.01
CA ARG A 294 28.89 -2.17 1.19
C ARG A 294 27.39 -2.35 1.45
N LEU A 295 27.00 -2.28 2.73
CA LEU A 295 25.61 -2.45 3.18
C LEU A 295 24.66 -1.41 2.59
N GLU A 296 25.17 -0.18 2.43
CA GLU A 296 24.44 0.95 1.85
C GLU A 296 23.83 0.61 0.51
N THR A 297 24.58 -0.03 -0.40
CA THR A 297 24.08 -0.42 -1.73
C THR A 297 22.81 -1.27 -1.65
N THR A 298 22.79 -2.27 -0.77
CA THR A 298 21.63 -3.15 -0.59
C THR A 298 20.46 -2.41 0.07
N TRP A 299 20.74 -1.58 1.07
CA TRP A 299 19.72 -0.80 1.75
C TRP A 299 19.10 0.29 0.89
N THR A 300 19.88 0.93 0.01
CA THR A 300 19.39 1.89 -0.98
C THR A 300 18.38 1.22 -1.88
N VAL A 301 18.72 0.05 -2.46
CA VAL A 301 17.80 -0.76 -3.26
C VAL A 301 16.52 -1.09 -2.47
N LEU A 302 16.64 -1.61 -1.25
CA LEU A 302 15.48 -1.94 -0.42
C LEU A 302 14.58 -0.70 -0.19
N ARG A 303 15.15 0.45 0.13
CA ARG A 303 14.40 1.69 0.41
C ARG A 303 13.75 2.29 -0.82
N THR A 304 14.42 2.24 -1.97
CA THR A 304 13.84 2.66 -3.26
C THR A 304 12.57 1.89 -3.57
N PHE A 305 12.48 0.62 -3.15
CA PHE A 305 11.29 -0.22 -3.31
C PHE A 305 10.34 -0.22 -2.09
N GLY A 306 10.52 0.73 -1.17
CA GLY A 306 9.58 1.00 -0.07
C GLY A 306 9.79 0.18 1.20
N TYR A 307 10.91 -0.55 1.32
CA TYR A 307 11.19 -1.34 2.53
C TYR A 307 11.76 -0.49 3.68
N GLY A 308 11.25 -0.74 4.88
CA GLY A 308 11.75 -0.21 6.14
C GLY A 308 12.95 -0.99 6.69
N SER A 309 13.47 -0.54 7.83
CA SER A 309 14.63 -1.17 8.50
C SER A 309 14.35 -2.59 9.03
N ASP A 310 13.09 -2.97 9.13
CA ASP A 310 12.61 -4.30 9.51
C ASP A 310 12.32 -5.21 8.30
N LEU A 311 12.60 -4.73 7.09
CA LEU A 311 12.31 -5.41 5.82
C LEU A 311 10.81 -5.65 5.57
N THR A 312 9.94 -4.85 6.20
CA THR A 312 8.54 -4.76 5.81
C THR A 312 8.34 -3.53 4.92
N LEU A 313 7.33 -3.58 4.04
CA LEU A 313 6.95 -2.41 3.25
C LEU A 313 6.31 -1.37 4.17
N ASP A 314 6.68 -0.10 3.99
CA ASP A 314 6.16 0.98 4.83
C ASP A 314 4.62 1.01 4.80
N ALA A 315 4.00 1.06 5.98
CA ALA A 315 2.54 1.05 6.10
C ALA A 315 1.89 2.23 5.37
N SER A 316 2.58 3.37 5.30
CA SER A 316 2.10 4.55 4.55
C SER A 316 2.15 4.35 3.03
N PHE A 317 2.97 3.42 2.55
CA PHE A 317 3.04 3.04 1.13
C PHE A 317 1.97 2.00 0.77
N VAL A 318 1.81 0.97 1.61
CA VAL A 318 0.86 -0.14 1.38
C VAL A 318 -0.59 0.28 1.70
N SER A 319 -0.80 1.02 2.79
CA SER A 319 -2.13 1.43 3.26
C SER A 319 -2.18 2.94 3.50
N PRO A 320 -1.98 3.77 2.46
CA PRO A 320 -2.04 5.21 2.61
C PRO A 320 -3.43 5.66 3.06
N ALA A 321 -3.49 6.77 3.80
CA ALA A 321 -4.76 7.37 4.17
C ALA A 321 -5.53 7.80 2.91
N PHE A 322 -6.72 7.22 2.73
CA PHE A 322 -7.62 7.53 1.61
C PHE A 322 -9.05 7.72 2.14
N PRO A 323 -9.39 8.93 2.64
CA PRO A 323 -10.70 9.18 3.23
C PRO A 323 -11.79 9.21 2.15
N VAL A 324 -12.80 8.36 2.30
CA VAL A 324 -13.95 8.27 1.39
C VAL A 324 -15.17 8.93 2.05
N PRO A 325 -15.72 10.02 1.50
CA PRO A 325 -16.97 10.60 1.99
C PRO A 325 -18.14 9.61 1.88
N ALA A 326 -19.08 9.66 2.82
CA ALA A 326 -20.19 8.71 2.92
C ALA A 326 -21.16 8.71 1.71
N ASP A 327 -21.16 9.78 0.92
CA ASP A 327 -21.98 9.93 -0.29
C ASP A 327 -21.18 9.75 -1.58
N CYS A 328 -19.91 9.36 -1.48
CA CYS A 328 -19.03 9.03 -2.60
C CYS A 328 -18.76 7.53 -2.64
N SER A 329 -18.28 7.08 -3.79
CA SER A 329 -17.76 5.72 -4.02
C SER A 329 -16.41 5.83 -4.71
N VAL A 330 -15.60 4.78 -4.61
CA VAL A 330 -14.25 4.74 -5.20
C VAL A 330 -14.28 3.94 -6.49
N GLU A 331 -13.61 4.43 -7.53
CA GLU A 331 -13.41 3.74 -8.79
C GLU A 331 -11.91 3.78 -9.14
N LEU A 332 -11.48 2.88 -10.03
CA LEU A 332 -10.16 2.99 -10.64
C LEU A 332 -10.08 4.26 -11.47
N SER A 333 -8.95 4.95 -11.39
CA SER A 333 -8.62 6.07 -12.28
C SER A 333 -8.13 5.55 -13.63
N PRO A 334 -8.05 6.39 -14.67
CA PRO A 334 -7.43 6.00 -15.94
C PRO A 334 -6.01 5.45 -15.78
N HIS A 335 -5.23 5.99 -14.83
CA HIS A 335 -3.90 5.47 -14.50
C HIS A 335 -3.95 4.09 -13.84
N GLY A 336 -4.96 3.84 -12.99
CA GLY A 336 -5.17 2.53 -12.39
C GLY A 336 -5.52 1.47 -13.43
N TYR A 337 -6.44 1.79 -14.36
CA TYR A 337 -6.79 0.89 -15.46
C TYR A 337 -5.58 0.60 -16.37
N GLN A 338 -4.86 1.64 -16.81
CA GLN A 338 -3.69 1.45 -17.65
C GLN A 338 -2.65 0.53 -17.00
N PHE A 339 -2.30 0.80 -15.74
CA PHE A 339 -1.36 -0.03 -15.00
C PHE A 339 -1.81 -1.49 -14.92
N LEU A 340 -3.09 -1.75 -14.62
CA LEU A 340 -3.61 -3.11 -14.50
C LEU A 340 -3.66 -3.83 -15.86
N THR A 341 -3.88 -3.10 -16.95
CA THR A 341 -3.73 -3.64 -18.31
C THR A 341 -2.28 -3.98 -18.61
N ASP A 342 -1.33 -3.08 -18.32
CA ASP A 342 0.09 -3.34 -18.55
C ASP A 342 0.59 -4.55 -17.76
N VAL A 343 0.12 -4.72 -16.52
CA VAL A 343 0.42 -5.89 -15.68
C VAL A 343 -0.19 -7.16 -16.28
N PHE A 344 -1.44 -7.09 -16.78
CA PHE A 344 -2.08 -8.23 -17.43
C PHE A 344 -1.26 -8.68 -18.65
N GLU A 345 -0.96 -7.76 -19.57
CA GLU A 345 -0.25 -8.04 -20.81
C GLU A 345 1.18 -8.56 -20.57
N ALA A 346 1.87 -8.08 -19.53
CA ALA A 346 3.20 -8.57 -19.17
C ALA A 346 3.18 -10.02 -18.66
N HIS A 347 2.03 -10.50 -18.15
CA HIS A 347 1.87 -11.83 -17.59
C HIS A 347 1.11 -12.81 -18.51
N ASP A 348 0.41 -12.33 -19.53
CA ASP A 348 -0.20 -13.11 -20.63
C ASP A 348 0.90 -13.52 -21.63
N LYS A 349 1.55 -14.66 -21.36
CA LYS A 349 2.75 -15.10 -22.06
C LYS A 349 2.45 -15.79 -23.38
N ASP A 350 1.30 -16.43 -23.48
CA ASP A 350 0.82 -17.06 -24.71
C ASP A 350 0.00 -16.10 -25.58
N HIS A 351 -0.23 -14.86 -25.11
CA HIS A 351 -0.89 -13.78 -25.83
C HIS A 351 -2.30 -14.15 -26.30
N ASP A 352 -3.00 -14.93 -25.48
CA ASP A 352 -4.32 -15.43 -25.78
C ASP A 352 -5.45 -14.55 -25.21
N GLY A 353 -5.09 -13.48 -24.49
CA GLY A 353 -6.01 -12.53 -23.89
C GLY A 353 -6.64 -13.04 -22.59
N ALA A 354 -6.12 -14.11 -21.98
CA ALA A 354 -6.59 -14.71 -20.75
C ALA A 354 -5.45 -15.23 -19.85
N LEU A 355 -5.48 -14.91 -18.56
CA LEU A 355 -4.50 -15.43 -17.62
C LEU A 355 -4.88 -16.84 -17.15
N SER A 356 -4.00 -17.79 -17.45
CA SER A 356 -4.05 -19.15 -16.91
C SER A 356 -3.78 -19.17 -15.38
N PRO A 357 -4.14 -20.27 -14.68
CA PRO A 357 -3.81 -20.40 -13.25
C PRO A 357 -2.32 -20.26 -12.93
N ARG A 358 -1.44 -20.64 -13.87
CA ARG A 358 0.01 -20.51 -13.72
C ARG A 358 0.46 -19.06 -13.84
N GLU A 359 -0.08 -18.32 -14.80
CA GLU A 359 0.24 -16.90 -15.00
C GLU A 359 -0.30 -16.03 -13.86
N LEU A 360 -1.52 -16.32 -13.37
CA LEU A 360 -2.07 -15.68 -12.17
C LEU A 360 -1.18 -15.91 -10.95
N ALA A 361 -0.70 -17.14 -10.74
CA ALA A 361 0.21 -17.45 -9.64
C ALA A 361 1.55 -16.70 -9.77
N ALA A 362 2.07 -16.54 -11.00
CA ALA A 362 3.27 -15.76 -11.28
C ALA A 362 3.05 -14.26 -11.02
N LEU A 363 1.93 -13.69 -11.46
CA LEU A 363 1.53 -12.29 -11.26
C LEU A 363 1.46 -11.94 -9.77
N PHE A 364 0.74 -12.75 -9.00
CA PHE A 364 0.57 -12.53 -7.57
C PHE A 364 1.76 -12.99 -6.71
N SER A 365 2.83 -13.50 -7.32
CA SER A 365 4.02 -13.93 -6.59
C SER A 365 4.77 -12.78 -5.87
N THR A 366 4.44 -11.53 -6.18
CA THR A 366 4.95 -10.31 -5.51
C THR A 366 4.07 -9.86 -4.35
N VAL A 367 2.87 -10.43 -4.19
CA VAL A 367 1.95 -10.16 -3.08
C VAL A 367 2.32 -11.08 -1.92
N PRO A 368 2.61 -10.54 -0.71
CA PRO A 368 2.94 -11.37 0.43
C PRO A 368 1.71 -12.14 0.93
N GLU A 369 1.97 -13.22 1.65
CA GLU A 369 0.94 -13.92 2.40
C GLU A 369 0.33 -12.98 3.45
N THR A 370 -0.99 -13.00 3.57
CA THR A 370 -1.72 -12.20 4.56
C THR A 370 -2.63 -13.11 5.37
N PRO A 371 -3.11 -12.68 6.56
CA PRO A 371 -4.12 -13.44 7.29
C PRO A 371 -5.39 -13.73 6.47
N ARG A 372 -5.68 -12.91 5.44
CA ARG A 372 -6.80 -13.10 4.50
C ARG A 372 -6.48 -14.06 3.34
N ALA A 373 -5.20 -14.21 2.99
CA ALA A 373 -4.70 -15.09 1.94
C ALA A 373 -3.44 -15.81 2.45
N PRO A 374 -3.62 -16.89 3.24
CA PRO A 374 -2.51 -17.71 3.74
C PRO A 374 -1.80 -18.43 2.59
N ALA A 375 -0.65 -19.06 2.88
CA ALA A 375 0.13 -19.83 1.91
C ALA A 375 -0.74 -20.72 1.00
N GLY A 376 -0.68 -20.48 -0.31
CA GLY A 376 -1.43 -21.23 -1.32
C GLY A 376 -2.87 -20.74 -1.58
N ALA A 377 -3.37 -19.76 -0.84
CA ALA A 377 -4.66 -19.12 -1.10
C ALA A 377 -4.48 -17.90 -2.03
N HIS A 378 -5.45 -17.69 -2.92
CA HIS A 378 -5.48 -16.51 -3.78
C HIS A 378 -5.76 -15.23 -2.96
N PRO A 379 -5.20 -14.05 -3.32
CA PRO A 379 -5.45 -12.79 -2.60
C PRO A 379 -6.93 -12.41 -2.45
N TRP A 380 -7.78 -12.79 -3.41
CA TRP A 380 -9.24 -12.59 -3.37
C TRP A 380 -10.03 -13.76 -2.75
N GLY A 381 -9.33 -14.77 -2.22
CA GLY A 381 -9.95 -15.96 -1.64
C GLY A 381 -10.24 -17.07 -2.65
N PRO A 382 -10.79 -18.20 -2.16
CA PRO A 382 -10.94 -19.44 -2.94
C PRO A 382 -12.03 -19.38 -4.02
N ASP A 383 -12.93 -18.40 -3.94
CA ASP A 383 -14.05 -18.24 -4.88
C ASP A 383 -13.58 -17.60 -6.21
N PHE A 384 -12.42 -16.94 -6.22
CA PHE A 384 -11.86 -16.37 -7.44
C PHE A 384 -11.16 -17.46 -8.29
N PRO A 385 -11.33 -17.47 -9.63
CA PRO A 385 -12.11 -16.51 -10.43
C PRO A 385 -13.57 -16.92 -10.68
N HIS A 386 -13.86 -18.22 -10.71
CA HIS A 386 -15.12 -18.76 -11.26
C HIS A 386 -16.39 -18.27 -10.56
N ALA A 387 -16.30 -17.98 -9.26
CA ALA A 387 -17.45 -17.56 -8.47
C ALA A 387 -17.57 -16.05 -8.27
N THR A 388 -16.68 -15.26 -8.87
CA THR A 388 -16.62 -13.80 -8.68
C THR A 388 -16.57 -12.98 -9.97
N THR A 389 -15.99 -13.49 -11.06
CA THR A 389 -15.83 -12.74 -12.31
C THR A 389 -15.97 -13.64 -13.55
N VAL A 390 -16.10 -13.02 -14.72
CA VAL A 390 -16.20 -13.70 -16.01
C VAL A 390 -14.87 -14.35 -16.39
N THR A 391 -14.94 -15.57 -16.91
CA THR A 391 -13.81 -16.34 -17.44
C THR A 391 -14.10 -16.80 -18.87
N ASP A 392 -13.06 -17.23 -19.60
CA ASP A 392 -13.25 -17.87 -20.90
C ASP A 392 -13.82 -19.31 -20.76
N GLU A 393 -14.05 -19.99 -21.88
CA GLU A 393 -14.58 -21.37 -21.90
C GLU A 393 -13.68 -22.38 -21.17
N ALA A 394 -12.39 -22.08 -21.02
CA ALA A 394 -11.41 -22.89 -20.28
C ALA A 394 -11.29 -22.48 -18.81
N GLY A 395 -12.07 -21.50 -18.36
CA GLY A 395 -12.04 -21.00 -16.99
C GLY A 395 -10.87 -20.07 -16.68
N ARG A 396 -10.19 -19.53 -17.70
CA ARG A 396 -9.08 -18.59 -17.57
C ARG A 396 -9.60 -17.15 -17.48
N VAL A 397 -8.86 -16.28 -16.79
CA VAL A 397 -9.31 -14.92 -16.48
C VAL A 397 -9.01 -14.00 -17.66
N THR A 398 -10.03 -13.61 -18.41
CA THR A 398 -9.87 -12.65 -19.51
C THR A 398 -9.49 -11.25 -19.02
N LEU A 399 -8.95 -10.39 -19.89
CA LEU A 399 -8.68 -8.99 -19.54
C LEU A 399 -9.93 -8.27 -19.00
N GLN A 400 -11.10 -8.55 -19.58
CA GLN A 400 -12.37 -8.00 -19.12
C GLN A 400 -12.72 -8.49 -17.71
N GLY A 401 -12.58 -9.80 -17.44
CA GLY A 401 -12.79 -10.38 -16.11
C GLY A 401 -11.80 -9.88 -15.06
N TRP A 402 -10.55 -9.65 -15.46
CA TRP A 402 -9.50 -9.06 -14.64
C TRP A 402 -9.85 -7.64 -14.21
N LEU A 403 -10.15 -6.74 -15.15
CA LEU A 403 -10.50 -5.35 -14.86
C LEU A 403 -11.82 -5.25 -14.08
N ALA A 404 -12.78 -6.13 -14.36
CA ALA A 404 -14.03 -6.24 -13.60
C ALA A 404 -13.76 -6.60 -12.12
N GLN A 405 -12.94 -7.62 -11.85
CA GLN A 405 -12.59 -8.04 -10.49
C GLN A 405 -11.90 -6.91 -9.71
N TRP A 406 -10.97 -6.19 -10.33
CA TRP A 406 -10.32 -5.03 -9.70
C TRP A 406 -11.29 -3.89 -9.44
N SER A 407 -12.20 -3.63 -10.37
CA SER A 407 -13.24 -2.61 -10.21
C SER A 407 -14.16 -2.91 -9.04
N MET A 408 -14.56 -4.18 -8.89
CA MET A 408 -15.34 -4.64 -7.74
C MET A 408 -14.56 -4.51 -6.43
N THR A 409 -13.30 -4.97 -6.41
CA THR A 409 -12.44 -4.86 -5.22
C THR A 409 -12.23 -3.39 -4.82
N THR A 410 -12.05 -2.51 -5.80
CA THR A 410 -11.89 -1.06 -5.56
C THR A 410 -13.13 -0.45 -4.95
N LEU A 411 -14.31 -0.85 -5.44
CA LEU A 411 -15.59 -0.34 -4.96
C LEU A 411 -15.90 -0.81 -3.53
N LEU A 412 -15.70 -2.10 -3.25
CA LEU A 412 -16.09 -2.73 -1.99
C LEU A 412 -15.00 -2.58 -0.91
N GLU A 413 -13.73 -2.65 -1.31
CA GLU A 413 -12.58 -2.63 -0.41
C GLU A 413 -11.40 -1.80 -0.99
N PRO A 414 -11.51 -0.45 -1.02
CA PRO A 414 -10.49 0.42 -1.60
C PRO A 414 -9.09 0.25 -0.99
N GLN A 415 -9.02 -0.05 0.32
CA GLN A 415 -7.76 -0.26 1.03
C GLN A 415 -7.05 -1.54 0.59
N THR A 416 -7.80 -2.62 0.34
CA THR A 416 -7.25 -3.86 -0.24
C THR A 416 -6.64 -3.58 -1.61
N THR A 417 -7.32 -2.76 -2.42
CA THR A 417 -6.83 -2.36 -3.75
C THR A 417 -5.51 -1.60 -3.65
N LEU A 418 -5.42 -0.60 -2.77
CA LEU A 418 -4.19 0.18 -2.57
C LEU A 418 -3.01 -0.70 -2.14
N ALA A 419 -3.26 -1.65 -1.22
CA ALA A 419 -2.24 -2.59 -0.77
C ALA A 419 -1.74 -3.48 -1.92
N MET A 420 -2.65 -4.08 -2.70
CA MET A 420 -2.28 -4.93 -3.82
C MET A 420 -1.56 -4.16 -4.93
N LEU A 421 -1.99 -2.93 -5.25
CA LEU A 421 -1.29 -2.07 -6.21
C LEU A 421 0.15 -1.75 -5.76
N ALA A 422 0.35 -1.47 -4.46
CA ALA A 422 1.67 -1.26 -3.89
C ALA A 422 2.55 -2.51 -4.02
N TYR A 423 1.98 -3.70 -3.77
CA TYR A 423 2.69 -4.98 -3.93
C TYR A 423 3.08 -5.27 -5.39
N LEU A 424 2.19 -4.96 -6.34
CA LEU A 424 2.45 -5.09 -7.78
C LEU A 424 3.38 -4.01 -8.35
N GLY A 425 3.76 -3.01 -7.54
CA GLY A 425 4.80 -2.03 -7.90
C GLY A 425 4.30 -0.70 -8.48
N TYR A 426 3.01 -0.38 -8.34
CA TYR A 426 2.49 0.93 -8.73
C TYR A 426 3.06 2.06 -7.84
N PRO A 427 3.39 3.25 -8.39
CA PRO A 427 3.29 3.66 -9.81
C PRO A 427 4.57 3.38 -10.63
N SER A 428 5.57 2.72 -10.06
CA SER A 428 6.91 2.61 -10.63
C SER A 428 7.10 1.42 -11.58
N PHE A 429 6.00 0.89 -12.11
CA PHE A 429 5.99 -0.20 -13.07
C PHE A 429 6.26 0.35 -14.48
N THR A 430 7.15 -0.31 -15.21
CA THR A 430 7.54 0.05 -16.57
C THR A 430 7.30 -1.16 -17.48
N PRO A 431 6.33 -1.11 -18.41
CA PRO A 431 6.12 -2.21 -19.35
C PRO A 431 7.30 -2.34 -20.32
N SER A 432 7.58 -3.56 -20.78
CA SER A 432 8.66 -3.86 -21.74
C SER A 432 8.59 -3.05 -23.04
N ASN A 433 7.39 -2.62 -23.44
CA ASN A 433 7.16 -1.87 -24.68
C ASN A 433 7.29 -0.34 -24.54
N SER A 434 7.56 0.21 -23.34
CA SER A 434 7.79 1.65 -23.20
C SER A 434 9.24 2.02 -23.49
N SER A 435 9.66 1.93 -24.76
CA SER A 435 10.83 2.67 -25.26
C SER A 435 10.50 4.16 -25.42
N SER A 436 9.86 4.77 -24.43
CA SER A 436 9.63 6.22 -24.43
C SER A 436 10.87 6.88 -23.86
N THR A 437 11.68 7.43 -24.75
CA THR A 437 12.62 8.51 -24.45
C THR A 437 11.95 9.49 -23.48
N PRO A 438 12.54 9.82 -22.32
CA PRO A 438 11.99 10.86 -21.47
C PRO A 438 11.95 12.13 -22.32
N ALA A 439 10.76 12.73 -22.47
CA ALA A 439 10.63 14.01 -23.14
C ALA A 439 11.63 14.98 -22.50
N SER A 440 12.55 15.49 -23.31
CA SER A 440 13.49 16.54 -22.92
C SER A 440 12.68 17.69 -22.33
N SER A 441 12.76 17.89 -21.03
CA SER A 441 12.21 19.06 -20.36
C SER A 441 13.01 20.28 -20.78
N SER A 442 12.58 20.95 -21.85
CA SER A 442 13.10 22.24 -22.25
C SER A 442 12.62 23.33 -21.28
N SER A 443 13.59 23.97 -20.64
CA SER A 443 13.60 25.36 -20.14
C SER A 443 12.42 25.84 -19.28
N ALA A 444 12.64 25.90 -17.96
CA ALA A 444 12.12 26.97 -17.13
C ALA A 444 13.18 27.39 -16.10
N SER A 445 13.61 28.64 -16.23
CA SER A 445 14.51 29.32 -15.31
C SER A 445 13.85 29.59 -13.96
N SER A 446 14.68 29.61 -12.92
CA SER A 446 14.54 30.27 -11.61
C SER A 446 13.93 29.48 -10.43
N SER A 447 14.82 29.26 -9.45
CA SER A 447 14.64 29.17 -7.98
C SER A 447 13.84 28.02 -7.35
N THR A 448 14.52 27.35 -6.42
CA THR A 448 14.14 26.25 -5.48
C THR A 448 14.03 24.84 -6.06
N PRO A 449 14.83 23.85 -5.57
CA PRO A 449 14.70 22.46 -5.96
C PRO A 449 13.54 21.83 -5.20
N HIS A 450 12.32 21.98 -5.71
CA HIS A 450 11.24 21.06 -5.35
C HIS A 450 11.37 19.82 -6.25
N VAL A 451 11.91 18.74 -5.68
CA VAL A 451 11.84 17.40 -6.29
C VAL A 451 10.36 17.10 -6.57
N PRO A 452 9.94 16.83 -7.83
CA PRO A 452 8.56 16.46 -8.11
C PRO A 452 8.23 15.19 -7.34
N ARG A 453 7.32 15.29 -6.38
CA ARG A 453 6.88 14.18 -5.54
C ARG A 453 6.29 13.10 -6.45
N ALA A 454 6.91 11.92 -6.47
CA ALA A 454 6.43 10.77 -7.23
C ALA A 454 4.92 10.53 -6.95
N PRO A 455 4.15 10.08 -7.96
CA PRO A 455 2.74 9.79 -7.77
C PRO A 455 2.54 8.85 -6.57
N SER A 456 1.56 9.17 -5.74
CA SER A 456 1.17 8.34 -4.60
C SER A 456 0.43 7.11 -5.12
N THR A 457 0.47 5.97 -4.42
CA THR A 457 -0.36 4.79 -4.76
C THR A 457 -1.85 5.15 -4.88
N THR A 458 -2.29 6.20 -4.18
CA THR A 458 -3.65 6.75 -4.28
C THR A 458 -4.03 7.34 -5.65
N SER A 459 -3.08 7.65 -6.54
CA SER A 459 -3.41 8.19 -7.88
C SER A 459 -4.04 7.16 -8.81
N ALA A 460 -3.94 5.87 -8.48
CA ALA A 460 -4.65 4.81 -9.18
C ALA A 460 -6.16 4.82 -8.90
N LEU A 461 -6.61 5.55 -7.87
CA LEU A 461 -8.01 5.61 -7.45
C LEU A 461 -8.58 7.00 -7.69
N GLN A 462 -9.89 7.06 -7.91
CA GLN A 462 -10.65 8.30 -8.00
C GLN A 462 -11.94 8.22 -7.20
N LEU A 463 -12.33 9.35 -6.60
CA LEU A 463 -13.62 9.49 -5.94
C LEU A 463 -14.69 9.89 -6.96
N THR A 464 -15.78 9.15 -6.96
CA THR A 464 -16.98 9.54 -7.71
C THR A 464 -17.64 10.75 -7.08
N ARG A 465 -18.45 11.47 -7.86
CA ARG A 465 -19.20 12.64 -7.36
C ARG A 465 -20.22 12.25 -6.28
N PRO A 466 -20.50 13.10 -5.29
CA PRO A 466 -21.54 12.89 -4.28
C PRO A 466 -22.89 12.48 -4.86
N ARG A 467 -23.53 11.44 -4.31
CA ARG A 467 -24.83 10.91 -4.78
C ARG A 467 -25.96 11.96 -4.76
N ARG A 468 -25.98 12.84 -3.75
CA ARG A 468 -27.01 13.91 -3.61
C ARG A 468 -26.95 14.95 -4.72
N GLU A 469 -25.78 15.23 -5.26
CA GLU A 469 -25.62 16.15 -6.39
C GLU A 469 -26.09 15.52 -7.72
N ARG A 470 -26.02 14.18 -7.84
CA ARG A 470 -26.50 13.42 -9.00
C ARG A 470 -28.00 13.56 -9.17
N ALA A 471 -28.75 13.42 -8.07
CA ALA A 471 -30.21 13.57 -8.06
C ALA A 471 -30.67 14.97 -8.52
N LYS A 472 -29.83 16.00 -8.36
CA LYS A 472 -30.15 17.40 -8.72
C LYS A 472 -29.76 17.78 -10.15
N LYS A 473 -28.70 17.20 -10.72
CA LYS A 473 -28.14 17.63 -12.03
C LYS A 473 -28.73 16.95 -13.27
N GLY A 474 -29.63 15.97 -13.12
CA GLY A 474 -30.23 15.27 -14.26
C GLY A 474 -29.23 14.47 -15.12
N ARG A 475 -29.75 13.89 -16.22
CA ARG A 475 -29.20 12.78 -17.06
C ARG A 475 -27.67 12.70 -17.27
N GLY A 476 -26.91 13.81 -17.27
CA GLY A 476 -25.48 13.81 -17.63
C GLY A 476 -24.49 13.45 -16.51
N ALA A 477 -24.86 13.54 -15.22
CA ALA A 477 -23.90 13.33 -14.13
C ALA A 477 -23.73 11.86 -13.70
N ALA A 478 -24.74 11.02 -13.93
CA ALA A 478 -24.71 9.60 -13.60
C ALA A 478 -24.08 8.73 -14.72
N GLN A 479 -24.06 9.23 -15.97
CA GLN A 479 -23.54 8.53 -17.15
C GLN A 479 -22.01 8.28 -17.12
N ASN A 480 -21.26 9.04 -16.32
CA ASN A 480 -19.79 8.94 -16.25
C ASN A 480 -19.26 7.86 -15.29
N ARG A 481 -20.13 7.17 -14.54
CA ARG A 481 -19.66 6.06 -13.67
C ARG A 481 -19.39 4.82 -14.47
N SER A 482 -18.33 4.11 -14.11
CA SER A 482 -17.95 2.84 -14.72
C SER A 482 -18.45 1.66 -13.90
N VAL A 483 -18.53 1.78 -12.57
CA VAL A 483 -18.88 0.68 -11.66
C VAL A 483 -20.21 0.94 -10.96
N LEU A 484 -21.12 -0.03 -10.98
CA LEU A 484 -22.48 0.07 -10.46
C LEU A 484 -22.73 -1.04 -9.43
N LEU A 485 -23.32 -0.70 -8.27
CA LEU A 485 -23.60 -1.67 -7.20
C LEU A 485 -25.09 -1.99 -7.11
N ALA A 486 -25.44 -3.27 -7.10
CA ALA A 486 -26.80 -3.71 -6.78
C ALA A 486 -26.82 -4.73 -5.65
N TYR A 487 -27.72 -4.54 -4.70
CA TYR A 487 -27.98 -5.53 -3.64
C TYR A 487 -29.11 -6.45 -4.04
N VAL A 488 -28.91 -7.75 -3.87
CA VAL A 488 -29.88 -8.80 -4.18
C VAL A 488 -30.43 -9.36 -2.86
N VAL A 489 -31.71 -9.12 -2.61
CA VAL A 489 -32.38 -9.44 -1.33
C VAL A 489 -33.67 -10.22 -1.57
N GLY A 490 -34.04 -11.08 -0.62
CA GLY A 490 -35.20 -11.97 -0.78
C GLY A 490 -35.12 -13.25 0.03
N ALA A 491 -36.20 -14.02 0.06
CA ALA A 491 -36.31 -15.22 0.88
C ALA A 491 -35.23 -16.28 0.55
N ALA A 492 -34.91 -17.15 1.52
CA ALA A 492 -34.08 -18.32 1.24
C ALA A 492 -34.76 -19.19 0.15
N GLY A 493 -33.98 -19.71 -0.80
CA GLY A 493 -34.51 -20.51 -1.92
C GLY A 493 -35.17 -19.71 -3.06
N SER A 494 -35.22 -18.37 -2.98
CA SER A 494 -35.83 -17.53 -4.03
C SER A 494 -34.99 -17.39 -5.31
N GLY A 495 -33.83 -18.05 -5.42
CA GLY A 495 -33.00 -18.00 -6.62
C GLY A 495 -31.99 -16.85 -6.71
N LYS A 496 -31.72 -16.12 -5.61
CA LYS A 496 -30.71 -15.05 -5.56
C LYS A 496 -29.33 -15.50 -6.06
N SER A 497 -28.78 -16.55 -5.46
CA SER A 497 -27.45 -17.06 -5.81
C SER A 497 -27.39 -17.52 -7.27
N ALA A 498 -28.46 -18.12 -7.79
CA ALA A 498 -28.55 -18.53 -9.19
C ALA A 498 -28.40 -17.35 -10.16
N ILE A 499 -28.98 -16.18 -9.83
CA ILE A 499 -28.79 -14.95 -10.62
C ILE A 499 -27.30 -14.55 -10.63
N LEU A 500 -26.65 -14.54 -9.47
CA LEU A 500 -25.23 -14.16 -9.37
C LEU A 500 -24.33 -15.13 -10.14
N GLN A 501 -24.56 -16.44 -10.00
CA GLN A 501 -23.82 -17.50 -10.68
C GLN A 501 -23.96 -17.39 -12.20
N HIS A 502 -25.19 -17.20 -12.69
CA HIS A 502 -25.43 -17.02 -14.12
C HIS A 502 -24.72 -15.79 -14.69
N MET A 503 -24.58 -14.71 -13.91
CA MET A 503 -23.91 -13.49 -14.36
C MET A 503 -22.40 -13.65 -14.61
N VAL A 504 -21.78 -14.67 -14.01
CA VAL A 504 -20.35 -14.99 -14.22
C VAL A 504 -20.14 -16.25 -15.05
N GLY A 505 -21.22 -16.83 -15.60
CA GLY A 505 -21.15 -18.02 -16.45
C GLY A 505 -21.00 -19.34 -15.69
N GLU A 506 -21.29 -19.38 -14.38
CA GLU A 506 -21.36 -20.65 -13.66
C GLU A 506 -22.52 -21.51 -14.17
N GLU A 507 -22.30 -22.83 -14.24
CA GLU A 507 -23.34 -23.79 -14.59
C GLU A 507 -24.45 -23.81 -13.54
N TRP A 508 -25.68 -24.01 -14.00
CA TRP A 508 -26.82 -24.13 -13.09
C TRP A 508 -26.74 -25.43 -12.28
N GLU A 509 -26.89 -25.30 -10.96
CA GLU A 509 -26.96 -26.44 -10.03
C GLU A 509 -28.40 -26.62 -9.49
N GLU A 510 -28.90 -27.86 -9.51
CA GLU A 510 -30.22 -28.19 -8.97
C GLU A 510 -30.26 -28.16 -7.43
N ARG A 511 -29.13 -28.42 -6.78
CA ARG A 511 -29.06 -28.52 -5.31
C ARG A 511 -28.96 -27.14 -4.69
N TYR A 512 -29.88 -26.84 -3.77
CA TYR A 512 -29.80 -25.63 -2.96
C TYR A 512 -28.60 -25.66 -2.00
N LYS A 513 -27.76 -24.62 -2.08
CA LYS A 513 -26.66 -24.35 -1.14
C LYS A 513 -26.93 -23.02 -0.42
N PRO A 514 -27.05 -23.01 0.92
CA PRO A 514 -27.20 -21.77 1.67
C PRO A 514 -25.96 -20.86 1.54
N THR A 515 -26.16 -19.57 1.29
CA THR A 515 -25.06 -18.59 1.25
C THR A 515 -24.50 -18.37 2.67
N PRO A 516 -23.24 -18.70 2.95
CA PRO A 516 -22.68 -18.64 4.30
C PRO A 516 -22.41 -17.22 4.79
N GLY A 517 -22.23 -16.27 3.87
CA GLY A 517 -21.86 -14.88 4.14
C GLY A 517 -22.27 -13.92 3.02
N PRO A 518 -21.76 -12.68 3.02
CA PRO A 518 -21.85 -11.80 1.86
C PRO A 518 -21.11 -12.41 0.66
N ARG A 519 -21.75 -12.45 -0.51
CA ARG A 519 -21.14 -12.90 -1.77
C ARG A 519 -21.33 -11.80 -2.81
N ALA A 520 -20.28 -11.50 -3.56
CA ALA A 520 -20.31 -10.51 -4.63
C ALA A 520 -19.76 -11.11 -5.93
N VAL A 521 -20.40 -10.74 -7.04
CA VAL A 521 -19.95 -11.06 -8.40
C VAL A 521 -19.90 -9.78 -9.21
N VAL A 522 -19.08 -9.77 -10.25
CA VAL A 522 -18.98 -8.66 -11.17
C VAL A 522 -18.98 -9.14 -12.61
N ALA A 523 -19.75 -8.45 -13.45
CA ALA A 523 -19.79 -8.68 -14.88
C ALA A 523 -19.72 -7.35 -15.63
N ALA A 524 -19.12 -7.39 -16.81
CA ALA A 524 -19.12 -6.28 -17.75
C ALA A 524 -20.40 -6.28 -18.57
N VAL A 525 -21.02 -5.11 -18.72
CA VAL A 525 -22.31 -4.90 -19.38
C VAL A 525 -22.21 -3.70 -20.30
N GLU A 526 -22.52 -3.89 -21.59
CA GLU A 526 -22.56 -2.79 -22.55
C GLU A 526 -23.84 -1.97 -22.37
N GLN A 527 -23.71 -0.68 -22.07
CA GLN A 527 -24.86 0.20 -21.87
C GLN A 527 -24.61 1.58 -22.49
N GLY A 528 -25.30 1.85 -23.60
CA GLY A 528 -25.21 3.14 -24.31
C GLY A 528 -23.87 3.36 -25.03
N GLY A 529 -23.28 2.28 -25.58
CA GLY A 529 -22.00 2.32 -26.30
C GLY A 529 -20.78 2.44 -25.39
N ALA A 530 -20.93 2.22 -24.08
CA ALA A 530 -19.85 2.19 -23.12
C ALA A 530 -19.98 0.94 -22.25
N GLU A 531 -18.84 0.32 -21.93
CA GLU A 531 -18.77 -0.77 -20.96
C GLU A 531 -18.98 -0.24 -19.54
N LYS A 532 -19.76 -0.99 -18.74
CA LYS A 532 -20.01 -0.76 -17.32
C LYS A 532 -19.78 -2.05 -16.54
N TYR A 533 -19.22 -1.95 -15.35
CA TYR A 533 -19.07 -3.08 -14.43
C TYR A 533 -20.23 -3.11 -13.45
N LEU A 534 -21.08 -4.14 -13.55
CA LEU A 534 -22.20 -4.38 -12.65
C LEU A 534 -21.75 -5.33 -11.54
N VAL A 535 -21.72 -4.82 -10.31
CA VAL A 535 -21.44 -5.59 -9.10
C VAL A 535 -22.77 -5.99 -8.46
N LEU A 536 -23.03 -7.29 -8.38
CA LEU A 536 -24.17 -7.83 -7.65
C LEU A 536 -23.69 -8.39 -6.32
N GLN A 537 -24.32 -7.98 -5.22
CA GLN A 537 -24.00 -8.48 -3.90
C GLN A 537 -25.24 -9.06 -3.23
N GLU A 538 -25.14 -10.33 -2.83
CA GLU A 538 -26.15 -10.98 -1.98
C GLU A 538 -25.63 -11.16 -0.56
N PHE A 539 -26.56 -11.37 0.37
CA PHE A 539 -26.26 -11.59 1.78
C PHE A 539 -26.87 -12.90 2.25
N GLY A 540 -26.07 -13.74 2.90
CA GLY A 540 -26.58 -14.89 3.66
C GLY A 540 -27.59 -14.45 4.73
N SER A 541 -28.48 -15.36 5.13
CA SER A 541 -29.62 -15.05 6.03
C SER A 541 -29.22 -14.41 7.36
N ARG A 542 -28.01 -14.68 7.86
CA ARG A 542 -27.46 -14.08 9.09
C ARG A 542 -26.97 -12.63 8.89
N PHE A 543 -26.60 -12.26 7.67
CA PHE A 543 -25.95 -10.99 7.35
C PHE A 543 -26.91 -9.98 6.69
N GLU A 544 -28.00 -10.44 6.07
CA GLU A 544 -28.99 -9.57 5.40
C GLU A 544 -29.53 -8.50 6.35
N ALA A 545 -29.94 -8.89 7.56
CA ALA A 545 -30.47 -7.95 8.54
C ALA A 545 -29.45 -6.88 8.96
N GLU A 546 -28.16 -7.21 9.03
CA GLU A 546 -27.08 -6.30 9.39
C GLU A 546 -26.71 -5.35 8.23
N ALA A 547 -26.72 -5.86 7.00
CA ALA A 547 -26.52 -5.06 5.79
C ALA A 547 -27.66 -4.03 5.62
N LEU A 548 -28.91 -4.45 5.83
CA LEU A 548 -30.10 -3.62 5.61
C LEU A 548 -30.48 -2.72 6.80
N ARG A 549 -29.96 -2.99 8.02
CA ARG A 549 -30.22 -2.13 9.18
C ARG A 549 -29.61 -0.73 9.03
N HIS A 550 -28.49 -0.62 8.33
CA HIS A 550 -27.71 0.60 8.23
C HIS A 550 -28.04 1.38 6.96
N SER A 551 -28.78 2.47 7.10
CA SER A 551 -29.18 3.32 5.97
C SER A 551 -28.00 3.85 5.14
N ALA A 552 -26.84 4.07 5.76
CA ALA A 552 -25.61 4.45 5.06
C ALA A 552 -25.07 3.32 4.15
N LYS A 553 -25.09 2.06 4.60
CA LYS A 553 -24.67 0.90 3.81
C LYS A 553 -25.63 0.64 2.65
N VAL A 554 -26.93 0.78 2.89
CA VAL A 554 -27.97 0.66 1.85
C VAL A 554 -27.86 1.79 0.83
N ALA A 555 -27.57 3.02 1.28
CA ALA A 555 -27.36 4.15 0.39
C ALA A 555 -26.11 4.03 -0.49
N CYS A 556 -25.24 3.03 -0.26
CA CYS A 556 -24.14 2.66 -1.17
C CYS A 556 -24.60 1.82 -2.36
N ALA A 557 -25.74 1.14 -2.31
CA ALA A 557 -26.28 0.46 -3.49
C ALA A 557 -26.86 1.49 -4.46
N ASP A 558 -26.66 1.28 -5.75
CA ASP A 558 -27.32 2.04 -6.81
C ASP A 558 -28.73 1.49 -7.08
N VAL A 559 -28.94 0.18 -6.88
CA VAL A 559 -30.23 -0.52 -7.05
C VAL A 559 -30.43 -1.57 -5.96
N ILE A 560 -31.65 -1.70 -5.44
CA ILE A 560 -32.07 -2.84 -4.63
C ILE A 560 -32.93 -3.78 -5.50
N ILE A 561 -32.49 -5.02 -5.64
CA ILE A 561 -33.15 -6.06 -6.42
C ILE A 561 -33.87 -6.99 -5.44
N TYR A 562 -35.20 -6.92 -5.44
CA TYR A 562 -36.06 -7.75 -4.63
C TYR A 562 -36.44 -9.02 -5.38
N VAL A 563 -35.93 -10.15 -4.91
CA VAL A 563 -36.09 -11.45 -5.56
C VAL A 563 -37.11 -12.29 -4.81
N TYR A 564 -38.15 -12.71 -5.54
CA TYR A 564 -39.14 -13.67 -5.07
C TYR A 564 -39.26 -14.82 -6.06
N ASP A 565 -39.70 -15.98 -5.56
CA ASP A 565 -39.94 -17.18 -6.37
C ASP A 565 -41.39 -17.16 -6.86
N SER A 566 -41.58 -17.07 -8.18
CA SER A 566 -42.91 -16.98 -8.78
C SER A 566 -43.76 -18.25 -8.58
N SER A 567 -43.14 -19.40 -8.28
CA SER A 567 -43.79 -20.68 -7.98
C SER A 567 -44.07 -20.90 -6.49
N ASP A 568 -43.42 -20.15 -5.60
CA ASP A 568 -43.69 -20.20 -4.16
C ASP A 568 -44.73 -19.16 -3.76
N THR A 569 -45.85 -19.63 -3.22
CA THR A 569 -46.95 -18.80 -2.72
C THR A 569 -46.57 -17.80 -1.61
N ASN A 570 -45.47 -17.99 -0.87
CA ASN A 570 -45.13 -17.15 0.28
C ASN A 570 -43.93 -16.22 0.06
N SER A 571 -43.18 -16.42 -1.03
CA SER A 571 -41.89 -15.75 -1.23
C SER A 571 -42.03 -14.22 -1.38
N PHE A 572 -43.11 -13.74 -2.00
CA PHE A 572 -43.34 -12.31 -2.19
C PHE A 572 -43.67 -11.57 -0.88
N SER A 573 -44.33 -12.24 0.07
CA SER A 573 -44.64 -11.66 1.38
C SER A 573 -43.37 -11.35 2.17
N TYR A 574 -42.30 -12.12 1.99
CA TYR A 574 -40.99 -11.82 2.56
C TYR A 574 -40.46 -10.46 2.09
N VAL A 575 -40.51 -10.21 0.77
CA VAL A 575 -40.06 -8.95 0.16
C VAL A 575 -40.85 -7.77 0.69
N SER A 576 -42.17 -7.88 0.76
CA SER A 576 -43.04 -6.82 1.29
C SER A 576 -42.72 -6.51 2.76
N ASN A 577 -42.58 -7.55 3.59
CA ASN A 577 -42.24 -7.43 5.01
C ASN A 577 -40.86 -6.78 5.22
N LEU A 578 -39.88 -7.14 4.40
CA LEU A 578 -38.53 -6.58 4.47
C LEU A 578 -38.55 -5.06 4.23
N ARG A 579 -39.34 -4.59 3.26
CA ARG A 579 -39.50 -3.14 3.00
C ARG A 579 -40.26 -2.40 4.11
N GLN A 580 -41.23 -3.05 4.74
CA GLN A 580 -41.92 -2.50 5.90
C GLN A 580 -40.99 -2.40 7.12
N GLN A 581 -40.16 -3.42 7.33
CA GLN A 581 -39.20 -3.49 8.42
C GLN A 581 -38.08 -2.45 8.29
N TYR A 582 -37.66 -2.13 7.06
CA TYR A 582 -36.60 -1.16 6.78
C TYR A 582 -37.11 0.00 5.89
N PRO A 583 -37.78 1.02 6.48
CA PRO A 583 -38.46 2.07 5.71
C PRO A 583 -37.57 2.86 4.75
N HIS A 584 -36.27 2.99 5.06
CA HIS A 584 -35.30 3.71 4.22
C HIS A 584 -35.02 3.00 2.88
N LEU A 585 -35.48 1.76 2.69
CA LEU A 585 -35.49 1.10 1.39
C LEU A 585 -36.49 1.72 0.41
N SER A 586 -37.51 2.44 0.92
CA SER A 586 -38.51 3.10 0.08
C SER A 586 -37.95 4.27 -0.73
N SER A 587 -36.80 4.83 -0.32
CA SER A 587 -36.12 5.90 -1.05
C SER A 587 -35.06 5.39 -2.04
N GLN A 588 -34.86 4.08 -2.15
CA GLN A 588 -33.89 3.47 -3.06
C GLN A 588 -34.54 3.08 -4.38
N ALA A 589 -33.76 3.13 -5.46
CA ALA A 589 -34.17 2.58 -6.74
C ALA A 589 -34.38 1.07 -6.60
N SER A 590 -35.54 0.58 -7.04
CA SER A 590 -36.01 -0.77 -6.76
C SER A 590 -36.35 -1.51 -8.05
N LEU A 591 -35.88 -2.75 -8.16
CA LEU A 591 -36.30 -3.71 -9.18
C LEU A 591 -36.90 -4.93 -8.50
N PHE A 592 -38.08 -5.38 -8.92
CA PHE A 592 -38.70 -6.61 -8.43
C PHE A 592 -38.50 -7.70 -9.48
N VAL A 593 -38.04 -8.88 -9.05
CA VAL A 593 -37.69 -9.99 -9.92
C VAL A 593 -38.41 -11.26 -9.45
N GLY A 594 -39.24 -11.83 -10.33
CA GLY A 594 -39.85 -13.14 -10.16
C GLY A 594 -38.98 -14.20 -10.80
N THR A 595 -38.33 -15.04 -10.01
CA THR A 595 -37.51 -16.14 -10.51
C THR A 595 -38.35 -17.40 -10.74
N LYS A 596 -37.73 -18.40 -11.37
CA LYS A 596 -38.32 -19.71 -11.68
C LYS A 596 -39.56 -19.62 -12.56
N ALA A 597 -39.54 -18.71 -13.53
CA ALA A 597 -40.62 -18.53 -14.49
C ALA A 597 -40.86 -19.76 -15.39
N ASP A 598 -39.94 -20.74 -15.37
CA ASP A 598 -40.09 -22.06 -15.98
C ASP A 598 -41.07 -22.99 -15.23
N LEU A 599 -41.44 -22.64 -14.00
CA LEU A 599 -42.38 -23.38 -13.18
C LEU A 599 -43.78 -22.73 -13.23
N ASP A 600 -44.79 -23.48 -12.79
CA ASP A 600 -46.16 -22.97 -12.73
C ASP A 600 -46.26 -21.73 -11.84
N LEU A 601 -46.82 -20.65 -12.39
CA LEU A 601 -47.03 -19.40 -11.68
C LEU A 601 -48.00 -19.60 -10.51
N ALA A 602 -47.52 -19.37 -9.30
CA ALA A 602 -48.32 -19.48 -8.09
C ALA A 602 -48.93 -18.13 -7.70
N GLN A 603 -50.20 -18.17 -7.30
CA GLN A 603 -50.85 -17.00 -6.71
C GLN A 603 -50.22 -16.68 -5.35
N GLN A 604 -49.70 -15.45 -5.22
CA GLN A 604 -48.97 -15.03 -4.04
C GLN A 604 -49.93 -14.77 -2.87
N ARG A 605 -49.64 -15.34 -1.69
CA ARG A 605 -50.36 -15.15 -0.43
C ARG A 605 -49.99 -13.81 0.22
N HIS A 606 -50.32 -12.75 -0.50
CA HIS A 606 -50.12 -11.36 -0.10
C HIS A 606 -51.39 -10.57 -0.45
N GLU A 607 -51.63 -9.45 0.25
CA GLU A 607 -52.84 -8.62 0.05
C GLU A 607 -53.02 -8.14 -1.39
N VAL A 608 -51.91 -8.00 -2.13
CA VAL A 608 -51.85 -7.51 -3.51
C VAL A 608 -50.85 -8.36 -4.29
N GLN A 609 -51.19 -8.75 -5.53
CA GLN A 609 -50.27 -9.49 -6.40
C GLN A 609 -49.06 -8.63 -6.82
N PRO A 610 -47.92 -9.23 -7.18
CA PRO A 610 -46.68 -8.50 -7.49
C PRO A 610 -46.83 -7.36 -8.50
N ASP A 611 -47.52 -7.57 -9.62
CA ASP A 611 -47.77 -6.53 -10.64
C ASP A 611 -48.49 -5.31 -10.06
N ALA A 612 -49.60 -5.57 -9.35
CA ALA A 612 -50.39 -4.51 -8.73
C ALA A 612 -49.63 -3.83 -7.57
N TYR A 613 -48.74 -4.55 -6.89
CA TYR A 613 -47.86 -3.97 -5.86
C TYR A 613 -46.85 -3.01 -6.48
N CYS A 614 -46.13 -3.43 -7.52
CA CYS A 614 -45.18 -2.58 -8.24
C CYS A 614 -45.87 -1.35 -8.87
N ALA A 615 -47.08 -1.51 -9.41
CA ALA A 615 -47.90 -0.40 -9.91
C ALA A 615 -48.32 0.57 -8.79
N LYS A 616 -48.71 0.07 -7.60
CA LYS A 616 -49.03 0.91 -6.42
C LYS A 616 -47.83 1.71 -5.91
N LEU A 617 -46.61 1.21 -6.10
CA LEU A 617 -45.38 1.95 -5.80
C LEU A 617 -45.08 3.04 -6.84
N GLY A 618 -45.81 3.09 -7.95
CA GLY A 618 -45.60 4.06 -9.01
C GLY A 618 -44.33 3.80 -9.85
N LEU A 619 -43.86 2.55 -9.91
CA LEU A 619 -42.70 2.19 -10.74
C LEU A 619 -43.05 2.34 -12.22
N LYS A 620 -42.14 2.95 -12.98
CA LYS A 620 -42.22 3.20 -14.42
C LYS A 620 -40.82 2.99 -15.03
N ILE A 621 -40.35 1.76 -15.04
CA ILE A 621 -39.00 1.41 -15.49
C ILE A 621 -38.96 1.37 -17.02
N PRO A 622 -38.09 2.16 -17.69
CA PRO A 622 -38.03 2.16 -19.15
C PRO A 622 -37.69 0.77 -19.71
N GLY A 623 -38.52 0.26 -20.63
CA GLY A 623 -38.38 -1.05 -21.24
C GLY A 623 -38.98 -2.22 -20.46
N LEU A 624 -39.42 -2.01 -19.22
CA LEU A 624 -40.07 -3.04 -18.38
C LEU A 624 -41.50 -2.65 -17.95
N GLY A 625 -41.75 -1.36 -17.70
CA GLY A 625 -43.03 -0.86 -17.23
C GLY A 625 -43.16 -0.88 -15.70
N ALA A 626 -44.35 -1.20 -15.21
CA ALA A 626 -44.71 -1.11 -13.79
C ALA A 626 -44.75 -2.47 -13.08
N GLY A 627 -44.45 -3.57 -13.77
CA GLY A 627 -44.49 -4.94 -13.24
C GLY A 627 -43.11 -5.48 -12.82
N PRO A 628 -43.07 -6.68 -12.21
CA PRO A 628 -41.84 -7.39 -11.95
C PRO A 628 -41.19 -7.90 -13.24
N LEU A 629 -39.86 -8.07 -13.22
CA LEU A 629 -39.13 -8.79 -14.26
C LEU A 629 -39.19 -10.28 -13.96
N ASN A 630 -39.76 -11.09 -14.85
CA ASN A 630 -39.82 -12.54 -14.68
C ASN A 630 -38.67 -13.21 -15.44
N ILE A 631 -37.93 -14.09 -14.76
CA ILE A 631 -36.74 -14.76 -15.32
C ILE A 631 -36.74 -16.25 -14.99
N SER A 632 -36.12 -17.04 -15.87
CA SER A 632 -35.73 -18.42 -15.59
C SER A 632 -34.22 -18.58 -15.79
N VAL A 633 -33.49 -18.61 -14.68
CA VAL A 633 -32.04 -18.88 -14.72
C VAL A 633 -31.76 -20.28 -15.27
N ARG A 634 -32.61 -21.26 -14.96
CA ARG A 634 -32.48 -22.64 -15.42
C ARG A 634 -32.51 -22.74 -16.96
N ASN A 635 -33.41 -21.99 -17.59
CA ASN A 635 -33.56 -21.98 -19.05
C ASN A 635 -32.68 -20.91 -19.74
N GLY A 636 -31.90 -20.12 -18.99
CA GLY A 636 -31.14 -18.99 -19.52
C GLY A 636 -31.99 -17.78 -19.95
N GLU A 637 -33.26 -17.75 -19.57
CA GLU A 637 -34.20 -16.68 -19.91
C GLU A 637 -34.08 -15.52 -18.93
N MET A 638 -33.12 -14.62 -19.20
CA MET A 638 -32.78 -13.51 -18.28
C MET A 638 -33.45 -12.18 -18.62
N ALA A 639 -34.21 -12.07 -19.71
CA ALA A 639 -34.99 -10.87 -20.08
C ALA A 639 -34.22 -9.54 -19.95
N ASP A 640 -33.00 -9.48 -20.49
CA ASP A 640 -32.10 -8.31 -20.42
C ASP A 640 -31.81 -7.80 -19.00
N PHE A 641 -31.87 -8.69 -17.99
CA PHE A 641 -31.71 -8.37 -16.56
C PHE A 641 -30.55 -7.40 -16.28
N ALA A 642 -29.34 -7.71 -16.75
CA ALA A 642 -28.16 -6.89 -16.50
C ALA A 642 -28.28 -5.48 -17.08
N ALA A 643 -28.77 -5.35 -18.32
CA ALA A 643 -28.98 -4.06 -18.98
C ALA A 643 -30.08 -3.24 -18.29
N ILE A 644 -31.15 -3.87 -17.81
CA ILE A 644 -32.21 -3.21 -17.04
C ILE A 644 -31.64 -2.68 -15.72
N VAL A 645 -30.86 -3.48 -14.98
CA VAL A 645 -30.24 -3.06 -13.72
C VAL A 645 -29.29 -1.87 -13.96
N CYS A 646 -28.42 -1.95 -14.99
CA CYS A 646 -27.54 -0.84 -15.36
C CYS A 646 -28.32 0.43 -15.71
N ARG A 647 -29.42 0.32 -16.46
CA ARG A 647 -30.27 1.45 -16.81
C ARG A 647 -30.90 2.11 -15.59
N ILE A 648 -31.36 1.31 -14.62
CA ILE A 648 -31.92 1.81 -13.36
C ILE A 648 -30.83 2.51 -12.54
N ALA A 649 -29.64 1.92 -12.44
CA ALA A 649 -28.53 2.50 -11.69
C ALA A 649 -28.08 3.86 -12.27
N LEU A 650 -28.09 3.99 -13.61
CA LEU A 650 -27.73 5.22 -14.31
C LEU A 650 -28.87 6.26 -14.32
N ASP A 651 -30.14 5.84 -14.32
CA ASP A 651 -31.32 6.72 -14.25
C ASP A 651 -32.41 6.16 -13.32
N PRO A 652 -32.33 6.43 -12.00
CA PRO A 652 -33.20 5.77 -11.02
C PRO A 652 -34.63 6.31 -10.98
N ARG A 653 -34.96 7.41 -11.68
CA ARG A 653 -36.22 8.16 -11.51
C ARG A 653 -37.49 7.30 -11.67
N GLY A 654 -37.49 6.39 -12.63
CA GLY A 654 -38.60 5.47 -12.89
C GLY A 654 -38.66 4.27 -11.93
N ALA A 655 -37.60 4.01 -11.17
CA ALA A 655 -37.48 2.86 -10.28
C ALA A 655 -37.56 3.24 -8.79
N VAL A 656 -37.60 4.53 -8.45
CA VAL A 656 -37.79 5.00 -7.07
C VAL A 656 -39.28 5.03 -6.75
N PRO A 657 -39.75 4.31 -5.71
CA PRO A 657 -41.13 4.33 -5.27
C PRO A 657 -41.65 5.76 -5.01
N GLY A 658 -42.80 6.12 -5.57
CA GLY A 658 -43.43 7.43 -5.41
C GLY A 658 -42.89 8.55 -6.32
N GLY A 659 -41.97 8.26 -7.25
CA GLY A 659 -41.35 9.26 -8.14
C GLY A 659 -42.18 9.70 -9.35
N GLY A 660 -43.37 9.14 -9.55
CA GLY A 660 -44.16 9.30 -10.78
C GLY A 660 -45.02 10.55 -10.89
N GLU A 661 -45.42 11.20 -9.79
CA GLU A 661 -46.28 12.39 -9.78
C GLU A 661 -46.29 13.03 -8.39
N GLY A 662 -45.93 14.31 -8.29
CA GLY A 662 -46.27 15.23 -7.19
C GLY A 662 -45.92 14.81 -5.76
N ALA A 663 -44.80 15.32 -5.23
CA ALA A 663 -44.57 15.51 -3.80
C ALA A 663 -45.49 16.61 -3.20
N GLY A 664 -46.78 16.58 -3.53
CA GLY A 664 -47.72 17.65 -3.25
C GLY A 664 -49.18 17.24 -3.43
N ALA A 665 -49.60 16.10 -2.92
CA ALA A 665 -50.97 15.84 -2.46
C ALA A 665 -51.01 14.44 -1.84
N LEU A 666 -51.85 14.24 -0.81
CA LEU A 666 -52.05 13.00 -0.05
C LEU A 666 -51.10 12.76 1.14
N LEU A 667 -50.95 13.78 1.99
CA LEU A 667 -51.19 13.53 3.41
C LEU A 667 -52.67 13.78 3.70
N SER A 668 -53.35 12.67 3.98
CA SER A 668 -54.66 12.57 4.62
C SER A 668 -54.89 13.72 5.63
N TRP A 669 -55.76 14.66 5.23
CA TRP A 669 -56.47 15.56 6.13
C TRP A 669 -57.52 14.75 6.91
N SER A 670 -57.10 13.97 7.92
CA SER A 670 -58.05 13.36 8.87
C SER A 670 -57.42 13.02 10.22
N GLY A 671 -56.57 13.91 10.76
CA GLY A 671 -56.01 13.72 12.12
C GLY A 671 -55.65 14.98 12.88
N MET A 672 -55.91 16.18 12.34
CA MET A 672 -55.33 17.42 12.86
C MET A 672 -56.37 18.51 13.17
N ARG A 673 -57.64 18.12 13.40
CA ARG A 673 -58.69 19.06 13.86
C ARG A 673 -58.95 19.06 15.38
N GLU A 674 -58.33 18.19 16.16
CA GLU A 674 -58.56 18.16 17.62
C GLU A 674 -57.41 18.72 18.48
N GLY A 675 -56.19 18.81 17.94
CA GLY A 675 -55.04 19.37 18.69
C GLY A 675 -54.82 20.89 18.53
N TRP A 676 -55.26 21.47 17.41
CA TRP A 676 -54.96 22.87 17.06
C TRP A 676 -55.88 23.89 17.73
N LEU A 677 -57.06 23.49 18.21
CA LEU A 677 -58.00 24.40 18.89
C LEU A 677 -57.64 24.65 20.36
N ASN A 678 -56.97 23.70 21.02
CA ASN A 678 -56.55 23.85 22.43
C ASN A 678 -55.27 24.69 22.60
N TRP A 679 -54.40 24.75 21.58
CA TRP A 679 -53.16 25.52 21.67
C TRP A 679 -53.38 27.03 21.42
N LEU A 680 -54.42 27.40 20.66
CA LEU A 680 -54.73 28.78 20.29
C LEU A 680 -55.44 29.59 21.39
N VAL A 681 -55.97 28.93 22.43
CA VAL A 681 -56.63 29.58 23.58
C VAL A 681 -55.62 29.95 24.68
N ALA A 682 -54.43 29.35 24.70
CA ALA A 682 -53.48 29.49 25.80
C ALA A 682 -52.48 30.65 25.68
N THR A 683 -52.37 31.33 24.53
CA THR A 683 -51.32 32.34 24.29
C THR A 683 -51.83 33.76 23.99
N LEU A 684 -53.13 34.02 24.15
CA LEU A 684 -53.73 35.36 24.09
C LEU A 684 -54.00 35.97 25.48
N ALA A 685 -53.15 35.69 26.45
CA ALA A 685 -53.16 36.39 27.75
C ALA A 685 -51.73 36.62 28.21
N VAL A 686 -51.17 37.77 27.81
CA VAL A 686 -50.29 38.70 28.54
C VAL A 686 -49.52 39.51 27.49
N GLY A 687 -50.12 40.63 27.07
CA GLY A 687 -49.36 41.77 26.56
C GLY A 687 -48.52 42.37 27.69
N GLY A 688 -47.54 43.24 27.48
CA GLY A 688 -47.08 43.97 26.32
C GLY A 688 -46.06 44.98 26.83
N GLY A 689 -45.27 45.57 25.93
CA GLY A 689 -44.56 46.83 26.20
C GLY A 689 -43.04 46.76 26.22
N ALA A 690 -42.48 47.84 25.68
CA ALA A 690 -41.08 48.28 25.75
C ALA A 690 -40.10 47.73 24.69
N TRP A 691 -40.41 48.16 23.47
CA TRP A 691 -39.47 48.67 22.47
C TRP A 691 -38.47 49.68 23.09
N TRP A 692 -37.23 49.28 23.39
CA TRP A 692 -36.02 50.11 23.18
C TRP A 692 -34.72 49.35 23.47
N MET A 693 -33.74 49.63 22.60
CA MET A 693 -32.30 49.36 22.72
C MET A 693 -31.74 47.95 22.44
N ARG A 694 -31.04 47.95 21.30
CA ARG A 694 -29.73 47.34 21.03
C ARG A 694 -29.68 45.86 20.62
N ARG A 695 -29.40 45.76 19.31
CA ARG A 695 -28.23 45.07 18.72
C ARG A 695 -28.56 43.79 17.97
N SER A 696 -29.23 43.97 16.82
CA SER A 696 -29.19 43.02 15.72
C SER A 696 -27.97 43.30 14.84
N LEU A 697 -27.13 42.28 14.65
CA LEU A 697 -26.06 42.25 13.67
C LEU A 697 -26.66 41.89 12.30
N SER A 698 -26.57 42.89 11.42
CA SER A 698 -26.57 42.89 9.96
C SER A 698 -26.51 41.54 9.21
N ALA A 699 -27.46 41.39 8.29
CA ALA A 699 -27.27 40.72 7.01
C ALA A 699 -27.30 41.76 5.88
N ASN A 700 -26.50 41.47 4.84
CA ASN A 700 -26.53 41.98 3.46
C ASN A 700 -25.99 43.39 3.13
N GLY A 701 -25.14 43.42 2.10
CA GLY A 701 -25.38 44.29 0.94
C GLY A 701 -24.31 45.33 0.59
N ARG A 702 -23.47 44.98 -0.40
CA ARG A 702 -22.99 45.79 -1.56
C ARG A 702 -22.68 47.29 -1.40
N ALA A 703 -21.40 47.60 -1.68
CA ALA A 703 -20.89 48.49 -2.73
C ALA A 703 -20.78 50.04 -2.56
N TRP A 704 -19.63 50.54 -3.07
CA TRP A 704 -19.26 51.86 -3.65
C TRP A 704 -18.45 52.91 -2.83
N ARG A 705 -17.25 53.21 -3.38
CA ARG A 705 -16.42 54.47 -3.40
C ARG A 705 -15.65 54.83 -2.11
N ALA A 706 -14.41 55.34 -2.08
CA ALA A 706 -13.58 56.07 -3.06
C ALA A 706 -12.04 56.00 -2.75
N LEU A 707 -11.26 56.31 -3.81
CA LEU A 707 -9.81 56.56 -4.04
C LEU A 707 -9.13 57.64 -3.15
N PRO A 708 -7.81 58.05 -3.27
CA PRO A 708 -6.78 57.84 -4.34
C PRO A 708 -5.35 57.42 -3.86
N SER A 709 -4.58 56.64 -4.63
CA SER A 709 -3.51 57.00 -5.60
C SER A 709 -2.31 57.83 -5.07
N TRP A 710 -1.08 57.32 -5.27
CA TRP A 710 0.04 57.97 -6.00
C TRP A 710 1.27 57.05 -6.08
N THR A 711 2.09 57.35 -7.09
CA THR A 711 3.02 56.51 -7.83
C THR A 711 4.50 56.78 -7.51
N ASN A 712 5.35 55.81 -7.86
CA ASN A 712 6.73 55.90 -8.32
C ASN A 712 7.86 56.27 -7.34
N GLY A 713 8.87 55.38 -7.34
CA GLY A 713 10.28 55.77 -7.39
C GLY A 713 11.14 55.29 -6.21
N TRP A 714 12.01 54.31 -6.44
CA TRP A 714 13.45 54.54 -6.60
C TRP A 714 14.23 53.22 -6.70
N SER A 715 14.95 53.12 -7.81
CA SER A 715 16.09 52.24 -8.06
C SER A 715 17.35 52.73 -7.36
N ALA A 716 18.21 51.80 -6.92
CA ALA A 716 19.66 51.86 -6.62
C ALA A 716 19.95 51.22 -5.23
N ALA A 717 20.95 50.36 -5.03
CA ALA A 717 22.22 50.25 -5.72
C ALA A 717 22.82 48.83 -5.61
N MET A 718 23.30 48.30 -6.74
CA MET A 718 24.56 47.55 -6.76
C MET A 718 25.72 48.56 -6.77
N ARG A 719 26.65 48.42 -5.83
CA ARG A 719 28.12 48.42 -6.04
C ARG A 719 28.82 48.47 -4.69
N GLY A 720 29.74 47.54 -4.47
CA GLY A 720 30.53 47.47 -3.26
C GLY A 720 31.53 48.60 -3.10
N LYS A 721 32.08 48.70 -1.88
CA LYS A 721 33.49 48.89 -1.59
C LYS A 721 33.71 48.70 -0.07
N THR A 722 34.62 47.79 0.23
CA THR A 722 35.58 47.79 1.34
C THR A 722 35.71 49.13 2.08
N GLU A 723 35.67 49.12 3.41
CA GLU A 723 36.85 49.31 4.27
C GLU A 723 36.47 49.27 5.77
N LEU A 724 37.40 48.64 6.52
CA LEU A 724 37.56 48.50 7.98
C LEU A 724 36.71 47.45 8.72
#